data_AF-A0A1J4RJ72-F1
#
_entry.id   AF-A0A1J4RJ72-F1
#
_cell.length_a   1.000
_cell.length_b   1.000
_cell.length_c   1.000
_cell.angle_alpha   90.00
_cell.angle_beta   90.00
_cell.angle_gamma   90.00
#
_symmetry.space_group_name_H-M   'P 1'
#
loop_
_entity.id
_entity.type
_entity.pdbx_description
1 polymer ?
#
loop_
_entity_poly.entity_id
_entity_poly.type
_entity_poly.pdbx_seq_one_letter_code
_entity_poly.pdbx_strand_id
1 'polypeptide(L)'
;MMNTGNQLADDYLRGEFRFSPEIASHISEDRFHALRYQFSQKYDRFYHPYFKEKGDKVAANKALIRIAFSLFLETYGHLPLAYKNCAISSGTRAHLDAVVRNYHTTDRLSRVVGGDWHGRTIKDNSQRSLERVALIKDLMNEFFFVAPTMFEGSTRAFASGFGRQLTSIPPQAEEYMAFWNMVIDQCEGFVLDDVRIDMPSIERVEREIILAKAYSSQTREQDRLRTSDWVNSRNSTYEMGRGNYIRFGLHPLRPDAQMDMRIYDESTHSLYKAPLIDTFKPLVQAAVRWGTQGIWIDSVIEEAAAHIDLHRMRTDEVYNRRQAAPLLLEGLDTVIAKPTQKECHEMDRIIDTFEPIMLEYFAHLVKPEGLPEEYAKAKEKHPVKAHMKGADSVKWQRENIPMQKMLDLWELAMPDEVNPKKACKVKPVTHGVYIPPRRLHDFENQPFAKQDGEIWPDRPFDKLDPMFQQLAKAHIGVLEIVAHNNDAPEFNGLICDLKRGDAALDVAAQNGVFDLAHLPGALGNKFSKQVRQVNLEQAIQDLEDARQSKIGKKIKKVPAFGTPIIANINSVINAERKHFNGPGPLSVPTEYRLALMMEMLKRNLTTLKFSKNWEASEDECRLMMLATKIEFGKIERSAGNNTEIKILGKDSEYIPFAERIERIYTYLSRLKEDPKIKRAAETRDPSVLEGYGIRHISLTLARLIEIYDCMNDEQYNGCRFEKRRIENLREFSTEMENIAQIRRTALQELQSEWCWLWAEEDFSDLRQEYKDAWIRVHGRQAQNVGIDEHFDKGVRSRYGPQ
;
A
#
# COMPACT_ATOMS: atom_id res chain seq x y z
N MET A 1 1.53 16.37 18.58
CA MET A 1 1.22 14.95 18.82
C MET A 1 2.29 14.12 18.14
N MET A 2 2.84 13.09 18.80
CA MET A 2 3.69 12.12 18.11
C MET A 2 2.81 11.31 17.16
N ASN A 3 3.25 11.13 15.91
CA ASN A 3 2.58 10.23 14.97
C ASN A 3 2.81 8.78 15.44
N THR A 4 1.74 8.08 15.79
CA THR A 4 1.78 6.71 16.32
C THR A 4 2.44 5.74 15.36
N GLY A 5 2.23 5.89 14.04
CA GLY A 5 2.84 5.04 13.02
C GLY A 5 4.35 5.19 12.94
N ASN A 6 4.87 6.42 13.06
CA ASN A 6 6.32 6.65 13.08
C ASN A 6 6.96 6.06 14.36
N GLN A 7 6.31 6.24 15.52
CA GLN A 7 6.79 5.66 16.77
C GLN A 7 6.80 4.13 16.71
N LEU A 8 5.74 3.53 16.18
CA LEU A 8 5.62 2.08 16.05
C LEU A 8 6.71 1.53 15.11
N ALA A 9 6.93 2.16 13.95
CA ALA A 9 8.02 1.79 13.06
C ALA A 9 9.40 1.90 13.73
N ASP A 10 9.63 2.92 14.55
CA ASP A 10 10.89 3.05 15.29
C ASP A 10 11.07 1.92 16.33
N ASP A 11 10.01 1.54 17.03
CA ASP A 11 10.04 0.41 17.97
C ASP A 11 10.40 -0.91 17.25
N TYR A 12 9.82 -1.16 16.07
CA TYR A 12 10.20 -2.28 15.20
C TYR A 12 11.63 -2.18 14.68
N LEU A 13 12.14 -1.00 14.36
CA LEU A 13 13.53 -0.90 13.86
C LEU A 13 14.56 -1.10 14.98
N ARG A 14 14.19 -0.88 16.24
CA ARG A 14 15.06 -1.03 17.42
C ARG A 14 14.91 -2.38 18.14
N GLY A 15 13.77 -3.05 18.01
CA GLY A 15 13.41 -4.21 18.84
C GLY A 15 13.01 -3.81 20.25
N GLU A 16 12.52 -2.58 20.41
CA GLU A 16 12.22 -1.97 21.70
C GLU A 16 10.73 -1.66 21.85
N PHE A 17 9.91 -2.71 21.89
CA PHE A 17 8.47 -2.55 22.07
C PHE A 17 8.12 -1.90 23.41
N ARG A 18 7.21 -0.93 23.38
CA ARG A 18 6.78 -0.15 24.55
C ARG A 18 5.43 -0.62 25.07
N PHE A 19 5.28 -0.61 26.38
CA PHE A 19 3.99 -0.84 27.02
C PHE A 19 3.13 0.43 26.83
N SER A 20 2.00 0.29 26.14
CA SER A 20 1.08 1.39 25.83
C SER A 20 -0.23 1.25 26.60
N PRO A 21 -1.03 2.33 26.74
CA PRO A 21 -2.36 2.24 27.35
C PRO A 21 -3.30 1.23 26.66
N GLU A 22 -3.17 1.06 25.34
CA GLU A 22 -3.91 0.07 24.57
C GLU A 22 -3.51 -1.35 24.98
N ILE A 23 -2.20 -1.64 25.06
CA ILE A 23 -1.70 -2.95 25.52
C ILE A 23 -2.10 -3.21 26.98
N ALA A 24 -2.09 -2.17 27.82
CA ALA A 24 -2.50 -2.26 29.22
C ALA A 24 -3.96 -2.67 29.41
N SER A 25 -4.82 -2.45 28.39
CA SER A 25 -6.20 -2.93 28.41
C SER A 25 -6.34 -4.44 28.20
N HIS A 26 -5.27 -5.11 27.72
CA HIS A 26 -5.26 -6.54 27.42
C HIS A 26 -4.41 -7.36 28.38
N ILE A 27 -3.26 -6.84 28.82
CA ILE A 27 -2.29 -7.58 29.66
C ILE A 27 -1.60 -6.67 30.68
N SER A 28 -1.08 -7.27 31.75
CA SER A 28 -0.24 -6.56 32.73
C SER A 28 1.14 -6.21 32.17
N GLU A 29 1.79 -5.20 32.76
CA GLU A 29 3.15 -4.78 32.39
C GLU A 29 4.18 -5.90 32.59
N ASP A 30 4.09 -6.66 33.70
CA ASP A 30 4.96 -7.83 33.94
C ASP A 30 4.82 -8.89 32.84
N ARG A 31 3.57 -9.18 32.42
CA ARG A 31 3.31 -10.12 31.32
C ARG A 31 3.85 -9.58 30.00
N PHE A 32 3.71 -8.28 29.75
CA PHE A 32 4.27 -7.64 28.56
C PHE A 32 5.79 -7.77 28.50
N HIS A 33 6.49 -7.51 29.61
CA HIS A 33 7.95 -7.67 29.68
C HIS A 33 8.39 -9.12 29.47
N ALA A 34 7.69 -10.07 30.08
CA ALA A 34 7.94 -11.50 29.86
C ALA A 34 7.72 -11.91 28.40
N LEU A 35 6.63 -11.46 27.77
CA LEU A 35 6.35 -11.69 26.35
C LEU A 35 7.41 -11.06 25.45
N ARG A 36 7.77 -9.80 25.69
CA ARG A 36 8.83 -9.11 24.94
C ARG A 36 10.16 -9.85 25.03
N TYR A 37 10.54 -10.29 26.23
CA TYR A 37 11.75 -11.08 26.42
C TYR A 37 11.67 -12.41 25.66
N GLN A 38 10.63 -13.21 25.88
CA GLN A 38 10.47 -14.51 25.20
C GLN A 38 10.43 -14.37 23.68
N PHE A 39 9.67 -13.40 23.16
CA PHE A 39 9.60 -13.10 21.73
C PHE A 39 10.98 -12.80 21.16
N SER A 40 11.73 -11.89 21.77
CA SER A 40 13.08 -11.52 21.32
C SER A 40 14.06 -12.70 21.27
N GLN A 41 13.89 -13.69 22.16
CA GLN A 41 14.79 -14.85 22.24
C GLN A 41 14.39 -15.95 21.25
N LYS A 42 13.09 -16.27 21.17
CA LYS A 42 12.60 -17.47 20.47
C LYS A 42 12.05 -17.20 19.07
N TYR A 43 11.34 -16.09 18.89
CA TYR A 43 10.41 -15.89 17.77
C TYR A 43 10.75 -14.68 16.90
N ASP A 44 11.57 -13.76 17.40
CA ASP A 44 11.94 -12.55 16.70
C ASP A 44 12.97 -12.81 15.60
N ARG A 45 12.47 -12.85 14.36
CA ARG A 45 13.26 -13.00 13.14
C ARG A 45 13.51 -11.67 12.43
N PHE A 46 13.19 -10.54 13.07
CA PHE A 46 13.35 -9.22 12.47
C PHE A 46 14.83 -8.82 12.36
N TYR A 47 15.13 -7.90 11.44
CA TYR A 47 16.50 -7.45 11.13
C TYR A 47 17.05 -6.41 12.12
N HIS A 48 16.71 -6.49 13.41
CA HIS A 48 17.22 -5.53 14.42
C HIS A 48 18.75 -5.43 14.45
N PRO A 49 19.52 -6.54 14.40
CA PRO A 49 20.98 -6.46 14.37
C PRO A 49 21.51 -5.69 13.15
N TYR A 50 20.87 -5.86 11.99
CA TYR A 50 21.22 -5.12 10.77
C TYR A 50 21.03 -3.61 10.98
N PHE A 51 19.87 -3.18 11.48
CA PHE A 51 19.61 -1.77 11.73
C PHE A 51 20.49 -1.17 12.83
N LYS A 52 20.85 -1.97 13.84
CA LYS A 52 21.77 -1.58 14.92
C LYS A 52 23.20 -1.42 14.41
N GLU A 53 23.70 -2.36 13.59
CA GLU A 53 25.07 -2.34 13.05
C GLU A 53 25.23 -1.29 11.94
N LYS A 54 24.27 -1.19 11.03
CA LYS A 54 24.34 -0.23 9.91
C LYS A 54 24.02 1.20 10.36
N GLY A 55 23.23 1.36 11.44
CA GLY A 55 23.01 2.64 12.12
C GLY A 55 22.65 3.77 11.15
N ASP A 56 23.44 4.84 11.19
CA ASP A 56 23.24 6.06 10.39
C ASP A 56 23.39 5.83 8.87
N LYS A 57 24.10 4.78 8.45
CA LYS A 57 24.33 4.49 7.01
C LYS A 57 23.01 4.22 6.27
N VAL A 58 22.01 3.70 6.97
CA VAL A 58 20.69 3.35 6.42
C VAL A 58 19.57 4.27 6.95
N ALA A 59 19.92 5.38 7.59
CA ALA A 59 18.95 6.29 8.21
C ALA A 59 17.90 6.80 7.20
N ALA A 60 18.31 7.10 5.98
CA ALA A 60 17.42 7.54 4.92
C ALA A 60 16.42 6.43 4.50
N ASN A 61 16.85 5.17 4.44
CA ASN A 61 15.96 4.04 4.16
C ASN A 61 14.99 3.79 5.32
N LYS A 62 15.46 3.90 6.58
CA LYS A 62 14.60 3.84 7.77
C LYS A 62 13.52 4.91 7.74
N ALA A 63 13.88 6.14 7.36
CA ALA A 63 12.94 7.25 7.17
C ALA A 63 11.88 6.93 6.11
N LEU A 64 12.26 6.37 4.95
CA LEU A 64 11.28 5.94 3.93
C LEU A 64 10.33 4.87 4.44
N ILE A 65 10.83 3.87 5.16
CA ILE A 65 10.01 2.80 5.77
C ILE A 65 9.01 3.40 6.77
N ARG A 66 9.45 4.32 7.64
CA ARG A 66 8.58 5.00 8.62
C ARG A 66 7.46 5.80 7.95
N ILE A 67 7.79 6.56 6.90
CA ILE A 67 6.79 7.33 6.14
C ILE A 67 5.80 6.38 5.47
N ALA A 68 6.28 5.33 4.80
CA ALA A 68 5.44 4.35 4.11
C ALA A 68 4.51 3.61 5.09
N PHE A 69 5.04 3.15 6.22
CA PHE A 69 4.24 2.46 7.24
C PHE A 69 3.22 3.39 7.90
N SER A 70 3.59 4.66 8.14
CA SER A 70 2.64 5.65 8.64
C SER A 70 1.49 5.88 7.65
N LEU A 71 1.80 6.00 6.35
CA LEU A 71 0.78 6.16 5.31
C LEU A 71 -0.16 4.95 5.23
N PHE A 72 0.41 3.74 5.32
CA PHE A 72 -0.36 2.50 5.38
C PHE A 72 -1.32 2.49 6.58
N LEU A 73 -0.82 2.75 7.79
CA LEU A 73 -1.64 2.75 9.00
C LEU A 73 -2.77 3.78 8.96
N GLU A 74 -2.48 5.00 8.53
CA GLU A 74 -3.48 6.06 8.46
C GLU A 74 -4.59 5.76 7.45
N THR A 75 -4.27 5.04 6.38
CA THR A 75 -5.22 4.73 5.30
C THR A 75 -5.96 3.41 5.52
N TYR A 76 -5.31 2.42 6.12
CA TYR A 76 -5.77 1.03 6.15
C TYR A 76 -5.80 0.39 7.52
N GLY A 77 -5.16 0.98 8.53
CA GLY A 77 -5.07 0.38 9.88
C GLY A 77 -6.42 0.22 10.59
N HIS A 78 -7.47 0.91 10.14
CA HIS A 78 -8.82 0.72 10.66
C HIS A 78 -9.55 -0.47 10.04
N LEU A 79 -9.07 -1.02 8.92
CA LEU A 79 -9.73 -2.09 8.18
C LEU A 79 -9.38 -3.47 8.74
N PRO A 80 -10.29 -4.46 8.66
CA PRO A 80 -9.93 -5.86 8.85
C PRO A 80 -9.08 -6.31 7.65
N LEU A 81 -7.78 -6.55 7.87
CA LEU A 81 -6.84 -6.93 6.80
C LEU A 81 -6.47 -8.41 6.87
N ALA A 82 -6.35 -9.06 5.71
CA ALA A 82 -5.81 -10.40 5.56
C ALA A 82 -4.56 -10.39 4.68
N TYR A 83 -3.48 -11.04 5.12
CA TYR A 83 -2.25 -11.12 4.36
C TYR A 83 -2.19 -12.40 3.52
N LYS A 84 -1.87 -12.27 2.23
CA LYS A 84 -1.49 -13.38 1.35
C LYS A 84 0.01 -13.28 1.06
N ASN A 85 0.75 -14.29 1.48
CA ASN A 85 2.19 -14.36 1.29
C ASN A 85 2.60 -14.47 -0.20
N CYS A 86 3.83 -14.06 -0.51
CA CYS A 86 4.39 -14.08 -1.87
C CYS A 86 5.10 -15.41 -2.22
N ALA A 87 5.32 -15.66 -3.51
CA ALA A 87 5.86 -16.90 -4.07
C ALA A 87 7.34 -16.87 -4.45
N ILE A 88 8.18 -16.20 -3.68
CA ILE A 88 9.59 -16.00 -4.05
C ILE A 88 10.52 -16.79 -3.12
N SER A 89 11.02 -17.93 -3.61
CA SER A 89 11.66 -19.01 -2.84
C SER A 89 13.16 -18.86 -2.60
N SER A 90 13.77 -17.76 -3.05
CA SER A 90 15.22 -17.56 -3.06
C SER A 90 15.76 -16.68 -1.93
N GLY A 91 14.88 -16.25 -1.02
CA GLY A 91 15.19 -15.44 0.16
C GLY A 91 15.23 -13.93 -0.12
N THR A 92 15.40 -13.15 0.95
CA THR A 92 15.28 -11.69 0.99
C THR A 92 16.01 -10.97 -0.15
N ARG A 93 17.27 -11.31 -0.40
CA ARG A 93 18.11 -10.60 -1.39
C ARG A 93 17.71 -10.89 -2.83
N ALA A 94 17.37 -12.14 -3.13
CA ALA A 94 16.86 -12.48 -4.45
C ALA A 94 15.46 -11.88 -4.67
N HIS A 95 14.62 -11.84 -3.63
CA HIS A 95 13.34 -11.12 -3.67
C HIS A 95 13.51 -9.63 -3.94
N LEU A 96 14.51 -8.98 -3.36
CA LEU A 96 14.83 -7.60 -3.73
C LEU A 96 15.34 -7.53 -5.17
N ASP A 97 16.38 -8.29 -5.53
CA ASP A 97 16.98 -8.26 -6.89
C ASP A 97 15.95 -8.53 -8.00
N ALA A 98 15.01 -9.45 -7.78
CA ALA A 98 13.82 -9.71 -8.60
C ALA A 98 13.08 -8.42 -8.93
N VAL A 99 12.65 -7.73 -7.88
CA VAL A 99 11.83 -6.53 -7.94
C VAL A 99 12.63 -5.39 -8.55
N VAL A 100 13.87 -5.16 -8.10
CA VAL A 100 14.72 -4.04 -8.55
C VAL A 100 15.10 -4.14 -10.02
N ARG A 101 15.46 -5.34 -10.47
CA ARG A 101 16.07 -5.53 -11.79
C ARG A 101 15.09 -6.01 -12.83
N ASN A 102 13.82 -6.17 -12.46
CA ASN A 102 12.78 -6.82 -13.28
C ASN A 102 13.27 -8.20 -13.79
N TYR A 103 14.13 -8.85 -12.98
CA TYR A 103 14.84 -10.07 -13.36
C TYR A 103 14.05 -11.30 -12.97
N HIS A 104 13.94 -12.26 -13.87
CA HIS A 104 13.41 -13.59 -13.55
C HIS A 104 14.13 -14.24 -12.35
N THR A 105 13.57 -14.16 -11.14
CA THR A 105 13.97 -15.06 -10.05
C THR A 105 13.24 -16.37 -10.21
N THR A 106 13.86 -17.23 -11.00
CA THR A 106 13.84 -18.64 -10.71
C THR A 106 14.75 -18.85 -9.49
N ASP A 107 14.30 -19.65 -8.53
CA ASP A 107 14.93 -19.76 -7.23
C ASP A 107 16.38 -20.19 -7.25
N ARG A 108 17.01 -20.19 -6.07
CA ARG A 108 18.28 -20.86 -5.79
C ARG A 108 18.42 -22.26 -6.43
N LEU A 109 17.32 -22.92 -6.81
CA LEU A 109 17.33 -24.08 -7.68
C LEU A 109 17.97 -23.79 -9.05
N SER A 110 17.64 -22.74 -9.79
CA SER A 110 18.23 -22.47 -11.12
C SER A 110 19.74 -22.25 -11.06
N ARG A 111 20.25 -21.49 -10.07
CA ARG A 111 21.69 -21.19 -9.97
C ARG A 111 22.56 -22.31 -9.38
N VAL A 112 21.96 -23.27 -8.67
CA VAL A 112 22.68 -24.45 -8.17
C VAL A 112 22.44 -25.68 -9.08
N VAL A 113 21.43 -25.64 -9.95
CA VAL A 113 20.97 -26.79 -10.76
C VAL A 113 21.08 -26.57 -12.29
N GLY A 114 21.51 -25.42 -12.80
CA GLY A 114 21.75 -25.26 -14.25
C GLY A 114 22.62 -24.07 -14.62
N GLY A 115 23.67 -24.31 -15.40
CA GLY A 115 24.50 -23.26 -16.00
C GLY A 115 23.72 -22.37 -16.97
N ASP A 116 24.24 -21.14 -17.15
CA ASP A 116 24.12 -20.13 -18.23
C ASP A 116 22.86 -19.95 -19.11
N TRP A 117 21.80 -20.74 -18.99
CA TRP A 117 20.74 -20.80 -20.00
C TRP A 117 19.32 -20.87 -19.42
N HIS A 118 18.90 -19.93 -18.57
CA HIS A 118 17.48 -19.84 -18.19
C HIS A 118 16.97 -18.39 -18.12
N GLY A 119 16.47 -17.91 -19.26
CA GLY A 119 15.58 -16.76 -19.33
C GLY A 119 14.12 -17.20 -19.14
N ARG A 120 13.32 -16.30 -18.53
CA ARG A 120 11.89 -16.41 -18.13
C ARG A 120 11.70 -17.18 -16.81
N THR A 121 10.92 -16.77 -15.80
CA THR A 121 9.70 -15.94 -15.81
C THR A 121 9.45 -15.40 -14.38
N ILE A 122 9.36 -14.07 -14.17
CA ILE A 122 8.86 -13.46 -12.91
C ILE A 122 7.39 -13.11 -13.03
N LYS A 123 6.98 -12.79 -14.27
CA LYS A 123 5.60 -12.43 -14.60
C LYS A 123 4.64 -13.52 -14.09
N ASP A 124 5.08 -14.77 -13.94
CA ASP A 124 4.23 -15.85 -13.43
C ASP A 124 4.08 -15.87 -11.90
N ASN A 125 5.08 -15.52 -11.06
CA ASN A 125 4.97 -15.70 -9.59
C ASN A 125 4.17 -14.57 -8.93
N SER A 126 4.48 -13.32 -9.29
CA SER A 126 3.78 -12.16 -8.73
C SER A 126 2.34 -12.09 -9.23
N GLN A 127 2.13 -12.41 -10.50
CA GLN A 127 0.81 -12.57 -11.10
C GLN A 127 0.03 -13.71 -10.45
N ARG A 128 0.64 -14.88 -10.22
CA ARG A 128 -0.02 -15.99 -9.50
C ARG A 128 -0.51 -15.57 -8.13
N SER A 129 0.28 -14.82 -7.35
CA SER A 129 -0.17 -14.35 -6.04
C SER A 129 -1.37 -13.39 -6.15
N LEU A 130 -1.39 -12.52 -7.16
CA LEU A 130 -2.52 -11.62 -7.43
C LEU A 130 -3.76 -12.37 -7.95
N GLU A 131 -3.58 -13.36 -8.82
CA GLU A 131 -4.63 -14.27 -9.29
C GLU A 131 -5.21 -15.05 -8.12
N ARG A 132 -4.36 -15.52 -7.20
CA ARG A 132 -4.81 -16.16 -5.96
C ARG A 132 -5.63 -15.21 -5.11
N VAL A 133 -5.16 -13.98 -4.88
CA VAL A 133 -5.96 -12.95 -4.18
C VAL A 133 -7.31 -12.75 -4.86
N ALA A 134 -7.35 -12.69 -6.20
CA ALA A 134 -8.60 -12.55 -6.94
C ALA A 134 -9.55 -13.74 -6.77
N LEU A 135 -9.03 -14.97 -6.61
CA LEU A 135 -9.82 -16.18 -6.36
C LEU A 135 -10.32 -16.27 -4.90
N ILE A 136 -9.52 -15.85 -3.92
CA ILE A 136 -9.83 -16.05 -2.50
C ILE A 136 -10.62 -14.88 -1.87
N LYS A 137 -10.55 -13.68 -2.44
CA LYS A 137 -11.14 -12.48 -1.82
C LYS A 137 -12.65 -12.59 -1.58
N ASP A 138 -13.33 -13.39 -2.41
CA ASP A 138 -14.78 -13.64 -2.27
C ASP A 138 -15.09 -14.78 -1.29
N LEU A 139 -14.11 -15.64 -0.99
CA LEU A 139 -14.23 -16.70 0.02
C LEU A 139 -14.02 -16.17 1.45
N MET A 140 -13.40 -14.99 1.59
CA MET A 140 -13.05 -14.33 2.85
C MET A 140 -13.44 -12.85 2.81
N ASN A 141 -14.70 -12.59 2.48
CA ASN A 141 -15.23 -11.25 2.19
C ASN A 141 -15.28 -10.28 3.38
N GLU A 142 -15.01 -10.78 4.59
CA GLU A 142 -14.87 -9.99 5.81
C GLU A 142 -13.52 -9.25 5.92
N PHE A 143 -12.49 -9.64 5.15
CA PHE A 143 -11.15 -9.02 5.19
C PHE A 143 -10.72 -8.42 3.86
N PHE A 144 -10.08 -7.26 3.87
CA PHE A 144 -9.39 -6.73 2.70
C PHE A 144 -8.01 -7.40 2.56
N PHE A 145 -7.62 -7.76 1.34
CA PHE A 145 -6.40 -8.54 1.14
C PHE A 145 -5.17 -7.67 0.92
N VAL A 146 -4.07 -7.97 1.61
CA VAL A 146 -2.76 -7.39 1.38
C VAL A 146 -1.84 -8.46 0.80
N ALA A 147 -1.12 -8.14 -0.27
CA ALA A 147 -0.13 -9.05 -0.85
C ALA A 147 1.15 -8.30 -1.23
N PRO A 148 2.34 -8.88 -1.02
CA PRO A 148 3.62 -8.22 -1.31
C PRO A 148 3.78 -7.73 -2.75
N THR A 149 3.17 -8.46 -3.66
CA THR A 149 3.23 -8.21 -5.10
C THR A 149 2.60 -6.88 -5.50
N MET A 150 1.66 -6.35 -4.70
CA MET A 150 0.98 -5.09 -4.98
C MET A 150 1.84 -3.84 -4.70
N PHE A 151 2.94 -3.96 -3.94
CA PHE A 151 3.88 -2.86 -3.63
C PHE A 151 5.16 -2.89 -4.48
N GLU A 152 5.30 -3.87 -5.37
CA GLU A 152 6.51 -4.02 -6.20
C GLU A 152 6.79 -2.74 -7.01
N GLY A 153 5.74 -2.04 -7.46
CA GLY A 153 5.84 -0.74 -8.16
C GLY A 153 6.57 0.33 -7.36
N SER A 154 6.29 0.47 -6.05
CA SER A 154 7.00 1.43 -5.17
C SER A 154 8.46 1.06 -4.98
N THR A 155 8.74 -0.23 -4.80
CA THR A 155 10.11 -0.73 -4.59
C THR A 155 10.96 -0.60 -5.86
N ARG A 156 10.36 -0.85 -7.03
CA ARG A 156 10.97 -0.59 -8.34
C ARG A 156 11.33 0.87 -8.50
N ALA A 157 10.42 1.78 -8.12
CA ALA A 157 10.71 3.21 -8.14
C ALA A 157 11.93 3.50 -7.26
N PHE A 158 11.97 3.02 -6.01
CA PHE A 158 13.11 3.26 -5.13
C PHE A 158 14.45 2.70 -5.63
N ALA A 159 14.47 1.57 -6.34
CA ALA A 159 15.70 0.83 -6.57
C ALA A 159 16.35 1.00 -7.96
N SER A 160 15.59 1.31 -9.02
CA SER A 160 16.11 1.36 -10.40
C SER A 160 16.84 2.67 -10.78
N GLY A 161 16.79 3.69 -9.93
CA GLY A 161 17.51 4.94 -10.19
C GLY A 161 17.05 6.14 -9.35
N PHE A 162 15.86 6.06 -8.76
CA PHE A 162 15.25 7.20 -8.07
C PHE A 162 15.68 7.31 -6.60
N GLY A 163 15.59 6.24 -5.80
CA GLY A 163 15.94 6.27 -4.37
C GLY A 163 17.38 6.71 -4.08
N ARG A 164 18.31 6.56 -5.04
CA ARG A 164 19.69 7.07 -4.95
C ARG A 164 19.76 8.59 -4.72
N GLN A 165 18.82 9.36 -5.24
CA GLN A 165 18.80 10.82 -5.02
C GLN A 165 18.40 11.16 -3.58
N LEU A 166 17.42 10.43 -3.02
CA LEU A 166 16.90 10.63 -1.67
C LEU A 166 17.82 10.08 -0.57
N THR A 167 18.45 8.93 -0.82
CA THR A 167 19.10 8.11 0.22
C THR A 167 20.58 7.84 -0.04
N SER A 168 21.10 8.17 -1.23
CA SER A 168 22.45 7.83 -1.74
C SER A 168 22.75 6.34 -1.88
N ILE A 169 21.99 5.46 -1.22
CA ILE A 169 22.17 4.02 -1.25
C ILE A 169 20.85 3.31 -1.62
N PRO A 170 20.85 2.32 -2.51
CA PRO A 170 19.64 1.55 -2.77
C PRO A 170 19.21 0.80 -1.50
N PRO A 171 17.89 0.59 -1.27
CA PRO A 171 17.41 -0.26 -0.19
C PRO A 171 18.06 -1.65 -0.29
N GLN A 172 18.43 -2.25 0.84
CA GLN A 172 18.78 -3.66 0.92
C GLN A 172 17.54 -4.49 1.27
N ALA A 173 17.75 -5.79 1.31
CA ALA A 173 16.71 -6.78 1.42
C ALA A 173 16.00 -6.67 2.79
N GLU A 174 16.78 -6.37 3.82
CA GLU A 174 16.35 -6.14 5.19
C GLU A 174 15.42 -4.94 5.30
N GLU A 175 15.71 -3.83 4.62
CA GLU A 175 14.82 -2.66 4.58
C GLU A 175 13.51 -2.94 3.84
N TYR A 176 13.58 -3.70 2.75
CA TYR A 176 12.38 -4.09 2.00
C TYR A 176 11.43 -4.94 2.85
N MET A 177 11.96 -6.00 3.49
CA MET A 177 11.13 -6.90 4.30
C MET A 177 10.70 -6.29 5.63
N ALA A 178 11.42 -5.29 6.15
CA ALA A 178 11.00 -4.58 7.36
C ALA A 178 9.60 -3.98 7.23
N PHE A 179 9.26 -3.40 6.08
CA PHE A 179 7.91 -2.89 5.82
C PHE A 179 6.85 -4.00 5.87
N TRP A 180 7.08 -5.11 5.17
CA TRP A 180 6.12 -6.22 5.11
C TRP A 180 5.85 -6.87 6.45
N ASN A 181 6.91 -7.07 7.22
CA ASN A 181 6.79 -7.55 8.58
C ASN A 181 5.80 -6.65 9.36
N MET A 182 6.04 -5.34 9.41
CA MET A 182 5.14 -4.46 10.15
C MET A 182 3.70 -4.50 9.63
N VAL A 183 3.50 -4.62 8.32
CA VAL A 183 2.17 -4.77 7.70
C VAL A 183 1.47 -6.08 8.11
N ILE A 184 2.18 -7.21 8.15
CA ILE A 184 1.64 -8.50 8.61
C ILE A 184 1.11 -8.39 10.04
N ASP A 185 1.78 -7.62 10.90
CA ASP A 185 1.35 -7.45 12.29
C ASP A 185 0.07 -6.63 12.44
N GLN A 186 -0.28 -5.85 11.42
CA GLN A 186 -1.55 -5.13 11.35
C GLN A 186 -2.66 -5.98 10.73
N CYS A 187 -2.35 -7.19 10.25
CA CYS A 187 -3.34 -8.09 9.69
C CYS A 187 -3.98 -8.94 10.80
N GLU A 188 -5.26 -9.23 10.60
CA GLU A 188 -6.09 -10.11 11.42
C GLU A 188 -6.36 -11.43 10.70
N GLY A 189 -6.17 -11.49 9.38
CA GLY A 189 -6.21 -12.71 8.58
C GLY A 189 -4.85 -13.08 7.98
N PHE A 190 -4.62 -14.37 7.77
CA PHE A 190 -3.46 -14.87 7.03
C PHE A 190 -3.89 -16.05 6.15
N VAL A 191 -3.62 -15.98 4.84
CA VAL A 191 -3.98 -17.05 3.91
C VAL A 191 -2.74 -17.72 3.34
N LEU A 192 -2.71 -19.04 3.46
CA LEU A 192 -1.72 -19.94 2.85
C LEU A 192 -2.38 -20.68 1.70
N ASP A 193 -1.60 -21.05 0.68
CA ASP A 193 -2.08 -21.98 -0.34
C ASP A 193 -1.88 -23.43 0.13
N ASP A 194 -2.74 -24.33 -0.32
CA ASP A 194 -2.59 -25.76 -0.08
C ASP A 194 -1.38 -26.32 -0.85
N VAL A 195 -0.40 -26.79 -0.09
CA VAL A 195 0.88 -27.27 -0.63
C VAL A 195 0.75 -28.55 -1.44
N ARG A 196 -0.35 -29.32 -1.26
CA ARG A 196 -0.58 -30.60 -1.95
C ARG A 196 -0.68 -30.44 -3.46
N ILE A 197 -1.05 -29.25 -3.94
CA ILE A 197 -1.23 -28.93 -5.36
C ILE A 197 0.12 -29.00 -6.11
N ASP A 198 1.21 -28.59 -5.47
CA ASP A 198 2.55 -28.49 -6.07
C ASP A 198 3.54 -29.51 -5.47
N MET A 199 3.06 -30.40 -4.60
CA MET A 199 3.92 -31.34 -3.89
C MET A 199 4.39 -32.45 -4.84
N PRO A 200 5.72 -32.71 -4.92
CA PRO A 200 6.24 -33.79 -5.74
C PRO A 200 5.87 -35.17 -5.18
N SER A 201 5.84 -36.21 -6.03
CA SER A 201 5.73 -37.59 -5.56
C SER A 201 7.00 -38.02 -4.81
N ILE A 202 6.88 -39.05 -3.96
CA ILE A 202 8.02 -39.55 -3.19
C ILE A 202 9.12 -40.12 -4.09
N GLU A 203 8.76 -40.80 -5.20
CA GLU A 203 9.73 -41.36 -6.15
C GLU A 203 10.55 -40.25 -6.81
N ARG A 204 9.91 -39.11 -7.08
CA ARG A 204 10.62 -37.94 -7.57
C ARG A 204 11.55 -37.37 -6.51
N VAL A 205 11.10 -37.23 -5.27
CA VAL A 205 11.94 -36.73 -4.17
C VAL A 205 13.16 -37.64 -3.98
N GLU A 206 12.96 -38.95 -3.96
CA GLU A 206 14.04 -39.94 -3.91
C GLU A 206 15.01 -39.75 -5.07
N ARG A 207 14.52 -39.65 -6.31
CA ARG A 207 15.35 -39.40 -7.49
C ARG A 207 16.14 -38.09 -7.38
N GLU A 208 15.53 -37.01 -6.91
CA GLU A 208 16.19 -35.71 -6.70
C GLU A 208 17.34 -35.82 -5.69
N ILE A 209 17.13 -36.58 -4.61
CA ILE A 209 18.15 -36.84 -3.58
C ILE A 209 19.29 -37.69 -4.15
N ILE A 210 18.98 -38.78 -4.86
CA ILE A 210 19.99 -39.65 -5.49
C ILE A 210 20.86 -38.83 -6.46
N LEU A 211 20.24 -38.02 -7.32
CA LEU A 211 20.96 -37.16 -8.26
C LEU A 211 21.85 -36.14 -7.55
N ALA A 212 21.35 -35.53 -6.47
CA ALA A 212 22.11 -34.56 -5.68
C ALA A 212 23.33 -35.19 -5.00
N LYS A 213 23.16 -36.38 -4.41
CA LYS A 213 24.22 -37.13 -3.74
C LYS A 213 25.26 -37.68 -4.73
N ALA A 214 24.83 -38.04 -5.93
CA ALA A 214 25.71 -38.49 -7.02
C ALA A 214 26.44 -37.34 -7.73
N TYR A 215 26.19 -36.08 -7.35
CA TYR A 215 26.71 -34.89 -8.05
C TYR A 215 26.42 -34.93 -9.57
N SER A 216 25.28 -35.49 -9.95
CA SER A 216 24.90 -35.69 -11.35
C SER A 216 24.69 -34.37 -12.08
N SER A 217 25.10 -34.31 -13.35
CA SER A 217 24.83 -33.19 -14.27
C SER A 217 23.49 -33.32 -15.01
N GLN A 218 22.71 -34.38 -14.74
CA GLN A 218 21.38 -34.56 -15.35
C GLN A 218 20.46 -33.41 -14.92
N THR A 219 19.81 -32.79 -15.90
CA THR A 219 18.81 -31.75 -15.66
C THR A 219 17.56 -32.36 -15.03
N ARG A 220 17.07 -31.69 -13.97
CA ARG A 220 15.84 -32.08 -13.28
C ARG A 220 14.63 -31.58 -14.07
N GLU A 221 13.56 -32.36 -14.07
CA GLU A 221 12.26 -31.87 -14.55
C GLU A 221 11.78 -30.72 -13.65
N GLN A 222 11.39 -29.60 -14.27
CA GLN A 222 10.83 -28.46 -13.57
C GLN A 222 9.30 -28.57 -13.51
N ASP A 223 8.73 -28.40 -12.33
CA ASP A 223 7.29 -28.24 -12.20
C ASP A 223 6.88 -26.80 -12.42
N ARG A 224 5.76 -26.63 -13.12
CA ARG A 224 5.03 -25.38 -13.10
C ARG A 224 4.28 -25.30 -11.78
N LEU A 225 4.83 -24.55 -10.84
CA LEU A 225 4.15 -24.26 -9.57
C LEU A 225 2.82 -23.55 -9.85
N ARG A 226 1.74 -23.99 -9.20
CA ARG A 226 0.41 -23.38 -9.24
C ARG A 226 0.15 -22.51 -8.02
N THR A 227 0.78 -22.77 -6.89
CA THR A 227 0.60 -22.07 -5.62
C THR A 227 1.65 -21.00 -5.41
N SER A 228 1.52 -20.22 -4.34
CA SER A 228 2.58 -19.32 -3.90
C SER A 228 3.77 -20.04 -3.26
N ASP A 229 3.86 -21.37 -3.29
CA ASP A 229 4.96 -22.19 -2.77
C ASP A 229 5.62 -21.66 -1.48
N TRP A 230 4.78 -21.41 -0.47
CA TRP A 230 5.15 -20.67 0.73
C TRP A 230 6.16 -21.42 1.61
N VAL A 231 6.24 -22.74 1.45
CA VAL A 231 7.09 -23.67 2.20
C VAL A 231 8.52 -23.72 1.68
N ASN A 232 8.71 -23.41 0.39
CA ASN A 232 10.06 -23.38 -0.21
C ASN A 232 10.65 -21.98 -0.15
N SER A 233 9.89 -20.97 0.29
CA SER A 233 10.35 -19.61 0.51
C SER A 233 10.76 -19.36 1.95
N ARG A 234 12.03 -18.97 2.12
CA ARG A 234 12.55 -18.48 3.40
C ARG A 234 11.72 -17.35 3.97
N ASN A 235 11.33 -16.38 3.14
CA ASN A 235 10.55 -15.24 3.60
C ASN A 235 9.15 -15.68 3.99
N SER A 236 8.47 -16.47 3.18
CA SER A 236 7.11 -16.90 3.50
C SER A 236 7.04 -17.89 4.65
N THR A 237 8.10 -18.66 4.89
CA THR A 237 8.26 -19.46 6.11
C THR A 237 8.28 -18.55 7.34
N TYR A 238 9.04 -17.44 7.31
CA TYR A 238 9.04 -16.46 8.40
C TYR A 238 7.72 -15.70 8.52
N GLU A 239 7.08 -15.32 7.40
CA GLU A 239 5.77 -14.66 7.39
C GLU A 239 4.70 -15.56 8.03
N MET A 240 4.70 -16.86 7.68
CA MET A 240 3.83 -17.88 8.27
C MET A 240 4.11 -18.07 9.76
N GLY A 241 5.39 -18.23 10.14
CA GLY A 241 5.80 -18.33 11.55
C GLY A 241 5.31 -17.15 12.37
N ARG A 242 5.43 -15.94 11.81
CA ARG A 242 4.94 -14.71 12.41
C ARG A 242 3.43 -14.68 12.60
N GLY A 243 2.67 -15.10 11.59
CA GLY A 243 1.23 -15.30 11.72
C GLY A 243 0.87 -16.27 12.85
N ASN A 244 1.62 -17.36 13.01
CA ASN A 244 1.48 -18.28 14.14
C ASN A 244 1.77 -17.59 15.48
N TYR A 245 2.88 -16.84 15.61
CA TYR A 245 3.21 -16.16 16.87
C TYR A 245 2.14 -15.14 17.30
N ILE A 246 1.53 -14.43 16.35
CA ILE A 246 0.40 -13.55 16.62
C ILE A 246 -0.81 -14.39 17.07
N ARG A 247 -1.15 -15.47 16.36
CA ARG A 247 -2.28 -16.35 16.69
C ARG A 247 -2.20 -16.99 18.08
N PHE A 248 -1.01 -17.16 18.63
CA PHE A 248 -0.78 -17.67 19.99
C PHE A 248 -0.64 -16.56 21.05
N GLY A 249 -0.77 -15.28 20.68
CA GLY A 249 -0.62 -14.14 21.59
C GLY A 249 0.81 -13.95 22.09
N LEU A 250 1.80 -14.39 21.33
CA LEU A 250 3.22 -14.35 21.67
C LEU A 250 3.95 -13.13 21.10
N HIS A 251 3.31 -12.37 20.21
CA HIS A 251 3.85 -11.11 19.71
C HIS A 251 3.52 -9.96 20.69
N PRO A 252 4.50 -9.18 21.19
CA PRO A 252 4.29 -8.22 22.28
C PRO A 252 3.26 -7.11 21.99
N LEU A 253 3.14 -6.73 20.72
CA LEU A 253 2.18 -5.72 20.25
C LEU A 253 0.81 -6.30 19.87
N ARG A 254 0.67 -7.63 19.86
CA ARG A 254 -0.57 -8.34 19.52
C ARG A 254 -0.93 -9.38 20.60
N PRO A 255 -1.15 -8.95 21.84
CA PRO A 255 -1.56 -9.85 22.93
C PRO A 255 -3.01 -10.34 22.80
N ASP A 256 -3.77 -9.75 21.88
CA ASP A 256 -5.16 -10.06 21.54
C ASP A 256 -5.33 -11.40 20.82
N ALA A 257 -4.27 -11.90 20.18
CA ALA A 257 -4.23 -13.18 19.48
C ALA A 257 -5.25 -13.37 18.34
N GLN A 258 -5.68 -12.30 17.69
CA GLN A 258 -6.80 -12.32 16.74
C GLN A 258 -6.46 -12.77 15.31
N MET A 259 -5.30 -13.42 15.08
CA MET A 259 -4.91 -13.86 13.74
C MET A 259 -5.66 -15.13 13.29
N ASP A 260 -6.57 -14.99 12.33
CA ASP A 260 -7.26 -16.09 11.64
C ASP A 260 -6.43 -16.59 10.45
N MET A 261 -5.81 -17.75 10.62
CA MET A 261 -5.00 -18.37 9.57
C MET A 261 -5.78 -19.47 8.84
N ARG A 262 -5.84 -19.36 7.51
CA ARG A 262 -6.59 -20.27 6.64
C ARG A 262 -5.72 -20.84 5.51
N ILE A 263 -6.00 -22.06 5.11
CA ILE A 263 -5.44 -22.71 3.92
C ILE A 263 -6.48 -22.68 2.80
N TYR A 264 -6.08 -22.19 1.64
CA TYR A 264 -6.88 -22.20 0.42
C TYR A 264 -6.59 -23.45 -0.41
N ASP A 265 -7.60 -24.29 -0.56
CA ASP A 265 -7.58 -25.45 -1.44
C ASP A 265 -8.21 -25.09 -2.79
N GLU A 266 -7.40 -25.08 -3.84
CA GLU A 266 -7.84 -24.83 -5.20
C GLU A 266 -8.74 -25.95 -5.75
N SER A 267 -8.50 -27.20 -5.35
CA SER A 267 -9.22 -28.35 -5.92
C SER A 267 -10.70 -28.35 -5.54
N THR A 268 -11.00 -27.89 -4.32
CA THR A 268 -12.36 -27.76 -3.79
C THR A 268 -12.85 -26.31 -3.76
N HIS A 269 -12.01 -25.36 -4.19
CA HIS A 269 -12.24 -23.91 -4.12
C HIS A 269 -12.81 -23.48 -2.76
N SER A 270 -12.10 -23.81 -1.69
CA SER A 270 -12.57 -23.66 -0.31
C SER A 270 -11.45 -23.21 0.63
N LEU A 271 -11.82 -22.55 1.73
CA LEU A 271 -10.89 -22.16 2.80
C LEU A 271 -11.07 -23.07 4.01
N TYR A 272 -9.97 -23.40 4.68
CA TYR A 272 -9.95 -24.25 5.87
C TYR A 272 -9.15 -23.57 6.97
N LYS A 273 -9.63 -23.60 8.21
CA LYS A 273 -8.82 -23.14 9.34
C LYS A 273 -7.58 -24.03 9.45
N ALA A 274 -6.40 -23.41 9.53
CA ALA A 274 -5.13 -24.13 9.57
C ALA A 274 -4.81 -24.56 11.01
N PRO A 275 -4.91 -25.84 11.42
CA PRO A 275 -4.29 -26.32 12.65
C PRO A 275 -2.77 -26.18 12.61
N LEU A 276 -2.10 -26.30 13.77
CA LEU A 276 -0.64 -26.19 13.85
C LEU A 276 0.07 -27.27 13.02
N ILE A 277 -0.51 -28.47 12.94
CA ILE A 277 0.06 -29.58 12.18
C ILE A 277 0.11 -29.30 10.67
N ASP A 278 -0.87 -28.57 10.13
CA ASP A 278 -0.93 -28.26 8.69
C ASP A 278 0.13 -27.24 8.27
N THR A 279 0.65 -26.45 9.22
CA THR A 279 1.83 -25.59 8.97
C THR A 279 3.15 -26.28 9.30
N PHE A 280 3.14 -27.32 10.14
CA PHE A 280 4.35 -28.06 10.53
C PHE A 280 4.76 -29.14 9.54
N LYS A 281 3.82 -29.98 9.10
CA LYS A 281 4.07 -31.05 8.11
C LYS A 281 4.85 -30.56 6.89
N PRO A 282 4.47 -29.43 6.26
CA PRO A 282 5.20 -28.96 5.09
C PRO A 282 6.62 -28.44 5.41
N LEU A 283 6.89 -27.95 6.63
CA LEU A 283 8.24 -27.62 7.08
C LEU A 283 9.12 -28.87 7.17
N VAL A 284 8.57 -29.97 7.72
CA VAL A 284 9.28 -31.25 7.80
C VAL A 284 9.59 -31.78 6.39
N GLN A 285 8.63 -31.71 5.47
CA GLN A 285 8.82 -32.10 4.07
C GLN A 285 9.90 -31.25 3.38
N ALA A 286 9.88 -29.93 3.56
CA ALA A 286 10.90 -29.05 3.03
C ALA A 286 12.29 -29.37 3.61
N ALA A 287 12.38 -29.64 4.91
CA ALA A 287 13.63 -30.04 5.55
C ALA A 287 14.19 -31.36 4.99
N VAL A 288 13.31 -32.34 4.79
CA VAL A 288 13.63 -33.65 4.20
C VAL A 288 14.12 -33.52 2.77
N ARG A 289 13.32 -32.89 1.90
CA ARG A 289 13.59 -32.78 0.47
C ARG A 289 14.86 -31.99 0.22
N TRP A 290 15.05 -30.87 0.91
CA TRP A 290 16.13 -29.92 0.60
C TRP A 290 17.40 -30.13 1.44
N GLY A 291 17.27 -30.55 2.70
CA GLY A 291 18.40 -30.77 3.59
C GLY A 291 19.36 -31.84 3.06
N THR A 292 18.81 -32.94 2.56
CA THR A 292 19.54 -34.07 1.93
C THR A 292 20.29 -33.69 0.65
N GLN A 293 19.85 -32.65 -0.04
CA GLN A 293 20.47 -32.16 -1.27
C GLN A 293 21.53 -31.09 -1.00
N GLY A 294 21.67 -30.68 0.26
CA GLY A 294 22.49 -29.55 0.70
C GLY A 294 21.97 -28.22 0.18
N ILE A 295 20.64 -28.05 0.15
CA ILE A 295 20.00 -26.77 -0.11
C ILE A 295 19.72 -26.10 1.24
N TRP A 296 19.99 -24.80 1.32
CA TRP A 296 19.85 -24.04 2.57
C TRP A 296 18.40 -23.99 3.07
N ILE A 297 18.17 -24.57 4.26
CA ILE A 297 16.86 -24.69 4.94
C ILE A 297 16.85 -24.09 6.35
N ASP A 298 17.68 -23.07 6.61
CA ASP A 298 17.81 -22.46 7.94
C ASP A 298 16.47 -22.00 8.53
N SER A 299 15.71 -21.21 7.78
CA SER A 299 14.37 -20.76 8.19
C SER A 299 13.40 -21.91 8.47
N VAL A 300 13.42 -22.98 7.67
CA VAL A 300 12.54 -24.14 7.84
C VAL A 300 12.86 -24.86 9.15
N ILE A 301 14.13 -25.12 9.43
CA ILE A 301 14.56 -25.80 10.65
C ILE A 301 14.30 -24.94 11.90
N GLU A 302 14.58 -23.63 11.81
CA GLU A 302 14.29 -22.68 12.89
C GLU A 302 12.79 -22.63 13.22
N GLU A 303 11.92 -22.53 12.21
CA GLU A 303 10.47 -22.48 12.42
C GLU A 303 9.92 -23.85 12.84
N ALA A 304 10.47 -24.96 12.36
CA ALA A 304 10.06 -26.29 12.82
C ALA A 304 10.34 -26.49 14.32
N ALA A 305 11.51 -26.07 14.81
CA ALA A 305 11.82 -26.09 16.24
C ALA A 305 10.84 -25.20 17.05
N ALA A 306 10.47 -24.03 16.52
CA ALA A 306 9.47 -23.18 17.15
C ALA A 306 8.06 -23.82 17.17
N HIS A 307 7.67 -24.57 16.13
CA HIS A 307 6.39 -25.31 16.13
C HIS A 307 6.37 -26.44 17.17
N ILE A 308 7.51 -27.09 17.43
CA ILE A 308 7.65 -28.09 18.50
C ILE A 308 7.47 -27.43 19.88
N ASP A 309 8.12 -26.27 20.11
CA ASP A 309 7.95 -25.47 21.33
C ASP A 309 6.49 -25.06 21.53
N LEU A 310 5.84 -24.53 20.50
CA LEU A 310 4.40 -24.17 20.53
C LEU A 310 3.51 -25.38 20.82
N HIS A 311 3.80 -26.54 20.23
CA HIS A 311 3.04 -27.76 20.48
C HIS A 311 3.14 -28.17 21.95
N ARG A 312 4.37 -28.23 22.50
CA ARG A 312 4.62 -28.57 23.91
C ARG A 312 3.98 -27.56 24.87
N MET A 313 4.09 -26.26 24.61
CA MET A 313 3.42 -25.22 25.40
C MET A 313 1.90 -25.37 25.38
N ARG A 314 1.34 -25.90 24.28
CA ARG A 314 -0.10 -26.09 24.12
C ARG A 314 -0.60 -27.37 24.79
N THR A 315 0.17 -28.46 24.78
CA THR A 315 -0.29 -29.80 25.20
C THR A 315 0.25 -30.26 26.56
N ASP A 316 1.38 -29.72 27.03
CA ASP A 316 1.96 -30.01 28.34
C ASP A 316 1.86 -28.78 29.26
N GLU A 317 0.95 -28.87 30.24
CA GLU A 317 0.71 -27.80 31.21
C GLU A 317 1.94 -27.49 32.07
N VAL A 318 2.74 -28.50 32.42
CA VAL A 318 3.95 -28.33 33.22
C VAL A 318 5.02 -27.63 32.39
N TYR A 319 5.16 -28.01 31.12
CA TYR A 319 6.05 -27.33 30.18
C TYR A 319 5.65 -25.87 29.97
N ASN A 320 4.36 -25.60 29.77
CA ASN A 320 3.84 -24.25 29.55
C ASN A 320 4.10 -23.33 30.74
N ARG A 321 3.83 -23.80 31.97
CA ARG A 321 4.03 -23.02 33.21
C ARG A 321 5.49 -22.65 33.47
N ARG A 322 6.45 -23.39 32.88
CA ARG A 322 7.89 -23.11 32.99
C ARG A 322 8.37 -22.04 32.01
N GLN A 323 7.56 -21.67 31.02
CA GLN A 323 7.92 -20.63 30.06
C GLN A 323 7.89 -19.25 30.72
N ALA A 324 8.73 -18.33 30.23
CA ALA A 324 8.74 -16.95 30.72
C ALA A 324 7.37 -16.28 30.53
N ALA A 325 6.73 -16.52 29.39
CA ALA A 325 5.37 -16.10 29.08
C ALA A 325 4.52 -17.32 28.66
N PRO A 326 3.82 -17.97 29.61
CA PRO A 326 2.93 -19.10 29.30
C PRO A 326 1.78 -18.71 28.36
N LEU A 327 1.39 -19.66 27.50
CA LEU A 327 0.21 -19.54 26.63
C LEU A 327 -1.07 -19.44 27.47
N LEU A 328 -1.93 -18.48 27.12
CA LEU A 328 -3.28 -18.36 27.66
C LEU A 328 -4.28 -18.97 26.68
N LEU A 329 -4.51 -20.28 26.81
CA LEU A 329 -5.31 -21.04 25.85
C LEU A 329 -6.79 -20.62 25.80
N GLU A 330 -7.33 -20.06 26.89
CA GLU A 330 -8.74 -19.67 27.00
C GLU A 330 -9.16 -18.57 26.01
N GLY A 331 -8.21 -17.74 25.56
CA GLY A 331 -8.45 -16.65 24.61
C GLY A 331 -8.13 -16.97 23.15
N LEU A 332 -7.62 -18.16 22.84
CA LEU A 332 -7.20 -18.53 21.48
C LEU A 332 -8.35 -19.13 20.67
N ASP A 333 -8.24 -19.10 19.34
CA ASP A 333 -9.19 -19.79 18.45
C ASP A 333 -9.27 -21.29 18.80
N THR A 334 -10.48 -21.86 18.79
CA THR A 334 -10.73 -23.25 19.19
C THR A 334 -9.89 -24.28 18.43
N VAL A 335 -9.60 -24.06 17.14
CA VAL A 335 -8.79 -24.96 16.32
C VAL A 335 -7.36 -25.07 16.88
N ILE A 336 -6.90 -24.02 17.55
CA ILE A 336 -5.56 -23.93 18.10
C ILE A 336 -5.54 -24.19 19.59
N ALA A 337 -6.49 -23.65 20.35
CA ALA A 337 -6.59 -23.86 21.80
C ALA A 337 -6.80 -25.33 22.16
N LYS A 338 -7.58 -26.06 21.35
CA LYS A 338 -8.07 -27.41 21.65
C LYS A 338 -7.79 -28.36 20.48
N PRO A 339 -6.52 -28.76 20.28
CA PRO A 339 -6.18 -29.73 19.25
C PRO A 339 -6.93 -31.03 19.49
N THR A 340 -7.29 -31.71 18.41
CA THR A 340 -7.91 -33.03 18.52
C THR A 340 -6.89 -34.05 19.02
N GLN A 341 -7.34 -35.12 19.68
CA GLN A 341 -6.43 -36.21 20.09
C GLN A 341 -5.70 -36.83 18.89
N LYS A 342 -6.37 -36.90 17.72
CA LYS A 342 -5.74 -37.33 16.46
C LYS A 342 -4.57 -36.42 16.09
N GLU A 343 -4.79 -35.11 16.08
CA GLU A 343 -3.74 -34.12 15.79
C GLU A 343 -2.57 -34.24 16.77
N CYS A 344 -2.82 -34.37 18.08
CA CYS A 344 -1.75 -34.51 19.06
C CYS A 344 -0.91 -35.77 18.82
N HIS A 345 -1.56 -36.94 18.72
CA HIS A 345 -0.83 -38.19 18.48
C HIS A 345 -0.02 -38.16 17.18
N GLU A 346 -0.55 -37.54 16.14
CA GLU A 346 0.12 -37.42 14.86
C GLU A 346 1.31 -36.46 14.91
N MET A 347 1.13 -35.31 15.54
CA MET A 347 2.20 -34.35 15.77
C MET A 347 3.31 -34.96 16.63
N ASP A 348 2.98 -35.58 17.76
CA ASP A 348 3.94 -36.23 18.66
C ASP A 348 4.74 -37.32 17.92
N ARG A 349 4.06 -38.14 17.11
CA ARG A 349 4.73 -39.16 16.29
C ARG A 349 5.73 -38.56 15.29
N ILE A 350 5.37 -37.44 14.64
CA ILE A 350 6.30 -36.73 13.75
C ILE A 350 7.46 -36.16 14.57
N ILE A 351 7.20 -35.53 15.72
CA ILE A 351 8.21 -34.92 16.60
C ILE A 351 9.21 -35.97 17.09
N ASP A 352 8.72 -37.11 17.61
CA ASP A 352 9.54 -38.21 18.13
C ASP A 352 10.50 -38.77 17.06
N THR A 353 10.16 -38.62 15.79
CA THR A 353 11.01 -39.05 14.66
C THR A 353 11.91 -37.92 14.16
N PHE A 354 11.35 -36.71 14.00
CA PHE A 354 12.01 -35.57 13.36
C PHE A 354 12.96 -34.82 14.29
N GLU A 355 12.62 -34.62 15.56
CA GLU A 355 13.45 -33.87 16.49
C GLU A 355 14.84 -34.51 16.72
N PRO A 356 14.96 -35.85 16.92
CA PRO A 356 16.27 -36.48 16.99
C PRO A 356 17.10 -36.27 15.71
N ILE A 357 16.45 -36.37 14.55
CA ILE A 357 17.07 -36.12 13.24
C ILE A 357 17.53 -34.66 13.13
N MET A 358 16.72 -33.72 13.60
CA MET A 358 17.06 -32.30 13.63
C MET A 358 18.27 -32.03 14.53
N LEU A 359 18.33 -32.65 15.72
CA LEU A 359 19.46 -32.52 16.63
C LEU A 359 20.73 -33.21 16.10
N GLU A 360 20.60 -34.30 15.36
CA GLU A 360 21.74 -35.04 14.80
C GLU A 360 22.32 -34.35 13.55
N TYR A 361 21.48 -33.98 12.59
CA TYR A 361 21.92 -33.55 11.25
C TYR A 361 21.74 -32.05 10.96
N PHE A 362 20.84 -31.38 11.69
CA PHE A 362 20.47 -29.99 11.42
C PHE A 362 20.74 -29.03 12.58
N ALA A 363 21.34 -29.48 13.70
CA ALA A 363 21.53 -28.66 14.89
C ALA A 363 22.36 -27.39 14.64
N HIS A 364 23.28 -27.42 13.67
CA HIS A 364 24.04 -26.24 13.25
C HIS A 364 23.19 -25.10 12.65
N LEU A 365 21.95 -25.39 12.24
CA LEU A 365 20.98 -24.45 11.69
C LEU A 365 19.98 -23.92 12.74
N VAL A 366 19.86 -24.57 13.90
CA VAL A 366 18.93 -24.14 14.95
C VAL A 366 19.47 -22.91 15.69
N LYS A 367 18.58 -22.00 16.11
CA LYS A 367 18.87 -20.99 17.14
C LYS A 367 18.48 -21.55 18.51
N PRO A 368 19.45 -21.98 19.35
CA PRO A 368 19.14 -22.65 20.61
C PRO A 368 18.65 -21.68 21.70
N GLU A 369 18.76 -20.37 21.49
CA GLU A 369 18.33 -19.35 22.45
C GLU A 369 16.84 -19.50 22.78
N GLY A 370 16.53 -19.72 24.06
CA GLY A 370 15.15 -19.93 24.52
C GLY A 370 14.55 -21.31 24.21
N LEU A 371 15.30 -22.24 23.62
CA LEU A 371 14.91 -23.66 23.48
C LEU A 371 15.50 -24.52 24.63
N PRO A 372 15.04 -25.77 24.82
CA PRO A 372 15.65 -26.69 25.77
C PRO A 372 17.17 -26.87 25.58
N GLU A 373 17.89 -27.11 26.67
CA GLU A 373 19.37 -27.14 26.71
C GLU A 373 20.00 -28.15 25.72
N GLU A 374 19.27 -29.21 25.39
CA GLU A 374 19.70 -30.24 24.43
C GLU A 374 19.98 -29.67 23.03
N TYR A 375 19.26 -28.64 22.61
CA TYR A 375 19.49 -27.96 21.33
C TYR A 375 20.84 -27.24 21.29
N ALA A 376 21.19 -26.54 22.38
CA ALA A 376 22.49 -25.89 22.52
C ALA A 376 23.62 -26.93 22.51
N LYS A 377 23.47 -28.02 23.28
CA LYS A 377 24.43 -29.13 23.34
C LYS A 377 24.61 -29.81 21.99
N ALA A 378 23.52 -30.05 21.26
CA ALA A 378 23.57 -30.66 19.92
C ALA A 378 24.30 -29.75 18.93
N LYS A 379 23.99 -28.45 18.92
CA LYS A 379 24.66 -27.47 18.06
C LYS A 379 26.16 -27.36 18.34
N GLU A 380 26.55 -27.38 19.61
CA GLU A 380 27.95 -27.34 20.03
C GLU A 380 28.70 -28.61 19.57
N LYS A 381 28.07 -29.78 19.66
CA LYS A 381 28.67 -31.07 19.27
C LYS A 381 28.64 -31.34 17.76
N HIS A 382 27.80 -30.62 17.01
CA HIS A 382 27.60 -30.87 15.58
C HIS A 382 28.90 -30.71 14.76
N PRO A 383 29.21 -31.59 13.79
CA PRO A 383 30.44 -31.52 13.00
C PRO A 383 30.56 -30.26 12.14
N VAL A 384 29.47 -29.82 11.52
CA VAL A 384 29.43 -28.57 10.73
C VAL A 384 29.46 -27.36 11.66
N LYS A 385 30.52 -26.55 11.55
CA LYS A 385 30.70 -25.29 12.29
C LYS A 385 30.38 -24.07 11.41
N ALA A 386 30.27 -22.90 12.05
CA ALA A 386 29.94 -21.64 11.36
C ALA A 386 30.90 -21.28 10.21
N HIS A 387 32.19 -21.63 10.33
CA HIS A 387 33.20 -21.38 9.29
C HIS A 387 33.13 -22.37 8.11
N MET A 388 32.44 -23.51 8.26
CA MET A 388 32.28 -24.54 7.21
C MET A 388 31.04 -24.30 6.32
N LYS A 389 30.35 -23.16 6.50
CA LYS A 389 29.16 -22.80 5.72
C LYS A 389 29.53 -22.61 4.25
N GLY A 390 28.77 -23.25 3.35
CA GLY A 390 29.02 -23.24 1.91
C GLY A 390 29.25 -24.66 1.37
N ALA A 391 30.18 -24.82 0.44
CA ALA A 391 30.43 -26.09 -0.24
C ALA A 391 30.71 -27.26 0.73
N ASP A 392 31.46 -27.01 1.82
CA ASP A 392 31.81 -28.04 2.79
C ASP A 392 30.59 -28.51 3.60
N SER A 393 29.74 -27.59 4.06
CA SER A 393 28.48 -27.96 4.70
C SER A 393 27.54 -28.72 3.74
N VAL A 394 27.48 -28.34 2.47
CA VAL A 394 26.66 -29.01 1.44
C VAL A 394 27.17 -30.42 1.19
N LYS A 395 28.49 -30.58 1.06
CA LYS A 395 29.14 -31.88 0.91
C LYS A 395 28.85 -32.77 2.13
N TRP A 396 29.07 -32.26 3.33
CA TRP A 396 28.78 -32.99 4.56
C TRP A 396 27.31 -33.43 4.62
N GLN A 397 26.37 -32.56 4.30
CA GLN A 397 24.93 -32.88 4.28
C GLN A 397 24.60 -34.02 3.31
N ARG A 398 25.12 -33.97 2.07
CA ARG A 398 24.90 -35.02 1.06
C ARG A 398 25.46 -36.38 1.48
N GLU A 399 26.64 -36.37 2.11
CA GLU A 399 27.36 -37.58 2.54
C GLU A 399 26.77 -38.21 3.81
N ASN A 400 26.32 -37.40 4.77
CA ASN A 400 26.01 -37.88 6.12
C ASN A 400 24.52 -38.01 6.42
N ILE A 401 23.64 -37.27 5.73
CA ILE A 401 22.20 -37.33 5.99
C ILE A 401 21.61 -38.60 5.35
N PRO A 402 21.08 -39.56 6.13
CA PRO A 402 20.60 -40.83 5.61
C PRO A 402 19.32 -40.64 4.78
N MET A 403 19.35 -41.09 3.51
CA MET A 403 18.22 -40.90 2.59
C MET A 403 16.96 -41.64 3.06
N GLN A 404 17.08 -42.91 3.45
CA GLN A 404 15.91 -43.72 3.84
C GLN A 404 15.16 -43.11 5.03
N LYS A 405 15.88 -42.71 6.11
CA LYS A 405 15.25 -42.04 7.26
C LYS A 405 14.49 -40.76 6.86
N MET A 406 14.97 -40.06 5.83
CA MET A 406 14.37 -38.83 5.34
C MET A 406 13.13 -39.13 4.49
N LEU A 407 13.16 -40.17 3.66
CA LEU A 407 11.98 -40.63 2.94
C LEU A 407 10.90 -41.17 3.87
N ASP A 408 11.27 -41.91 4.93
CA ASP A 408 10.32 -42.36 5.95
C ASP A 408 9.63 -41.16 6.65
N LEU A 409 10.39 -40.09 6.91
CA LEU A 409 9.85 -38.82 7.42
C LEU A 409 8.95 -38.10 6.41
N TRP A 410 9.28 -38.15 5.12
CA TRP A 410 8.43 -37.57 4.06
C TRP A 410 7.03 -38.17 4.11
N GLU A 411 6.95 -39.50 4.13
CA GLU A 411 5.68 -40.24 4.21
C GLU A 411 4.91 -39.91 5.48
N LEU A 412 5.62 -39.85 6.61
CA LEU A 412 5.02 -39.51 7.90
C LEU A 412 4.45 -38.09 7.94
N ALA A 413 5.08 -37.15 7.22
CA ALA A 413 4.69 -35.75 7.15
C ALA A 413 3.77 -35.42 5.97
N MET A 414 3.19 -36.41 5.29
CA MET A 414 2.25 -36.16 4.20
C MET A 414 1.01 -35.40 4.70
N PRO A 415 0.63 -34.28 4.05
CA PRO A 415 -0.59 -33.57 4.38
C PRO A 415 -1.82 -34.47 4.22
N ASP A 416 -2.78 -34.33 5.14
CA ASP A 416 -4.03 -35.10 5.09
C ASP A 416 -4.88 -34.70 3.87
N GLU A 417 -5.78 -35.59 3.45
CA GLU A 417 -6.84 -35.21 2.53
C GLU A 417 -7.77 -34.17 3.17
N VAL A 418 -7.93 -33.04 2.49
CA VAL A 418 -8.87 -31.99 2.87
C VAL A 418 -10.28 -32.52 2.79
N ASN A 419 -11.03 -32.36 3.89
CA ASN A 419 -12.41 -32.79 3.99
C ASN A 419 -13.35 -31.62 3.69
N PRO A 420 -14.11 -31.63 2.57
CA PRO A 420 -15.00 -30.53 2.20
C PRO A 420 -16.05 -30.17 3.27
N LYS A 421 -16.41 -31.12 4.14
CA LYS A 421 -17.35 -30.87 5.25
C LYS A 421 -16.78 -29.98 6.35
N LYS A 422 -15.45 -29.82 6.41
CA LYS A 422 -14.73 -28.96 7.35
C LYS A 422 -14.40 -27.57 6.76
N ALA A 423 -14.77 -27.31 5.50
CA ALA A 423 -14.54 -26.01 4.89
C ALA A 423 -15.22 -24.90 5.69
N CYS A 424 -14.53 -23.77 5.81
CA CYS A 424 -15.10 -22.54 6.34
C CYS A 424 -16.35 -22.18 5.53
N LYS A 425 -17.44 -21.84 6.23
CA LYS A 425 -18.64 -21.34 5.57
C LYS A 425 -18.31 -20.00 4.92
N VAL A 426 -18.30 -19.99 3.59
CA VAL A 426 -18.24 -18.75 2.82
C VAL A 426 -19.48 -17.93 3.13
N LYS A 427 -19.30 -16.69 3.58
CA LYS A 427 -20.44 -15.77 3.70
C LYS A 427 -20.84 -15.38 2.27
N PRO A 428 -22.09 -15.61 1.87
CA PRO A 428 -22.54 -15.18 0.55
C PRO A 428 -22.36 -13.68 0.42
N VAL A 429 -21.99 -13.24 -0.79
CA VAL A 429 -21.92 -11.83 -1.15
C VAL A 429 -23.23 -11.17 -0.73
N THR A 430 -23.14 -10.24 0.21
CA THR A 430 -24.34 -9.63 0.81
C THR A 430 -25.08 -8.76 -0.20
N HIS A 431 -24.42 -8.34 -1.28
CA HIS A 431 -24.95 -7.39 -2.25
C HIS A 431 -24.69 -7.88 -3.69
N GLY A 432 -25.74 -8.38 -4.34
CA GLY A 432 -25.75 -8.77 -5.76
C GLY A 432 -25.71 -7.59 -6.74
N VAL A 433 -25.01 -6.51 -6.40
CA VAL A 433 -24.82 -5.38 -7.31
C VAL A 433 -23.62 -5.72 -8.19
N TYR A 434 -23.81 -5.60 -9.51
CA TYR A 434 -22.71 -5.67 -10.46
C TYR A 434 -21.59 -4.72 -10.02
N ILE A 435 -20.41 -5.29 -9.78
CA ILE A 435 -19.22 -4.56 -9.35
C ILE A 435 -18.21 -4.67 -10.48
N PRO A 436 -17.73 -3.54 -11.02
CA PRO A 436 -16.77 -3.60 -12.10
C PRO A 436 -15.47 -4.18 -11.57
N PRO A 437 -14.68 -4.81 -12.46
CA PRO A 437 -13.36 -5.31 -12.11
C PRO A 437 -12.55 -4.17 -11.47
N ARG A 438 -12.22 -4.28 -10.18
CA ARG A 438 -11.26 -3.37 -9.56
C ARG A 438 -9.86 -3.85 -9.87
N ARG A 439 -8.97 -2.90 -10.10
CA ARG A 439 -7.64 -3.04 -10.69
C ARG A 439 -6.98 -4.41 -10.40
N LEU A 440 -6.67 -5.13 -11.48
CA LEU A 440 -5.55 -6.06 -11.53
C LEU A 440 -4.27 -5.21 -11.54
N HIS A 441 -3.30 -5.49 -10.68
CA HIS A 441 -2.06 -4.72 -10.61
C HIS A 441 -1.45 -4.58 -12.03
N ASP A 442 -1.40 -3.35 -12.52
CA ASP A 442 -0.92 -3.04 -13.86
C ASP A 442 0.58 -2.69 -13.77
N PHE A 443 1.42 -3.61 -14.25
CA PHE A 443 2.88 -3.43 -14.32
C PHE A 443 3.32 -2.59 -15.53
N GLU A 444 2.43 -2.36 -16.49
CA GLU A 444 2.71 -1.66 -17.76
C GLU A 444 2.49 -0.15 -17.59
N ASN A 445 1.45 0.27 -16.85
CA ASN A 445 1.16 1.68 -16.59
C ASN A 445 1.62 2.16 -15.19
N GLN A 446 2.76 2.84 -15.16
CA GLN A 446 3.31 3.42 -13.92
C GLN A 446 2.45 4.60 -13.40
N PRO A 447 2.44 4.84 -12.08
CA PRO A 447 1.87 6.07 -11.51
C PRO A 447 2.42 7.33 -12.18
N PHE A 448 1.53 8.29 -12.43
CA PHE A 448 1.82 9.57 -13.07
C PHE A 448 2.30 9.47 -14.53
N ALA A 449 2.09 8.35 -15.21
CA ALA A 449 2.31 8.27 -16.66
C ALA A 449 1.44 9.30 -17.41
N LYS A 450 1.94 9.81 -18.54
CA LYS A 450 1.12 10.63 -19.43
C LYS A 450 0.08 9.72 -20.09
N GLN A 451 -1.16 10.19 -20.13
CA GLN A 451 -2.25 9.50 -20.79
C GLN A 451 -2.46 10.13 -22.17
N ASP A 452 -2.34 9.32 -23.21
CA ASP A 452 -2.54 9.78 -24.58
C ASP A 452 -4.01 10.18 -24.77
N GLY A 453 -4.25 11.37 -25.34
CA GLY A 453 -5.59 11.88 -25.60
C GLY A 453 -6.37 12.39 -24.38
N GLU A 454 -5.77 12.52 -23.19
CA GLU A 454 -6.42 13.21 -22.07
C GLU A 454 -6.66 14.69 -22.42
N ILE A 455 -7.94 15.08 -22.48
CA ILE A 455 -8.33 16.49 -22.65
C ILE A 455 -8.03 17.30 -21.38
N TRP A 456 -7.52 18.51 -21.56
CA TRP A 456 -7.15 19.45 -20.50
C TRP A 456 -6.37 18.76 -19.36
N PRO A 457 -5.16 18.22 -19.65
CA PRO A 457 -4.38 17.53 -18.65
C PRO A 457 -3.91 18.52 -17.57
N ASP A 458 -4.07 18.13 -16.31
CA ASP A 458 -3.57 18.88 -15.16
C ASP A 458 -2.53 18.03 -14.42
N ARG A 459 -1.28 18.49 -14.42
CA ARG A 459 -0.11 17.70 -13.98
C ARG A 459 0.68 18.43 -12.88
N PRO A 460 0.13 18.57 -11.65
CA PRO A 460 0.88 19.12 -10.52
C PRO A 460 2.13 18.31 -10.18
N PHE A 461 2.13 17.00 -10.50
CA PHE A 461 3.30 16.13 -10.34
C PHE A 461 4.53 16.64 -11.08
N ASP A 462 4.37 17.16 -12.30
CA ASP A 462 5.50 17.64 -13.12
C ASP A 462 6.15 18.90 -12.53
N LYS A 463 5.44 19.62 -11.65
CA LYS A 463 5.93 20.82 -10.94
C LYS A 463 6.72 20.49 -9.68
N LEU A 464 6.64 19.25 -9.20
CA LEU A 464 7.38 18.80 -8.04
C LEU A 464 8.86 18.69 -8.35
N ASP A 465 9.71 19.03 -7.38
CA ASP A 465 11.13 18.70 -7.50
C ASP A 465 11.33 17.17 -7.51
N PRO A 466 12.47 16.68 -8.02
CA PRO A 466 12.71 15.26 -8.19
C PRO A 466 12.51 14.44 -6.90
N MET A 467 12.79 15.00 -5.72
CA MET A 467 12.62 14.32 -4.44
C MET A 467 11.14 13.99 -4.18
N PHE A 468 10.26 15.00 -4.32
CA PHE A 468 8.83 14.83 -4.08
C PHE A 468 8.14 14.00 -5.17
N GLN A 469 8.63 14.05 -6.41
CA GLN A 469 8.14 13.14 -7.46
C GLN A 469 8.34 11.67 -7.08
N GLN A 470 9.49 11.33 -6.51
CA GLN A 470 9.81 9.97 -6.11
C GLN A 470 8.98 9.52 -4.91
N LEU A 471 8.88 10.40 -3.91
CA LEU A 471 8.08 10.12 -2.74
C LEU A 471 6.59 9.94 -3.11
N ALA A 472 6.08 10.74 -4.05
CA ALA A 472 4.71 10.59 -4.55
C ALA A 472 4.48 9.23 -5.21
N LYS A 473 5.39 8.79 -6.10
CA LYS A 473 5.34 7.46 -6.72
C LYS A 473 5.32 6.33 -5.69
N ALA A 474 6.17 6.44 -4.68
CA ALA A 474 6.23 5.46 -3.60
C ALA A 474 4.94 5.41 -2.78
N HIS A 475 4.38 6.57 -2.44
CA HIS A 475 3.13 6.68 -1.68
C HIS A 475 1.95 6.10 -2.44
N ILE A 476 1.86 6.32 -3.76
CA ILE A 476 0.81 5.69 -4.57
C ILE A 476 0.88 4.18 -4.48
N GLY A 477 2.07 3.56 -4.58
CA GLY A 477 2.11 2.10 -4.43
C GLY A 477 1.86 1.62 -3.00
N VAL A 478 2.13 2.40 -1.93
CA VAL A 478 1.64 2.07 -0.56
C VAL A 478 0.11 2.08 -0.55
N LEU A 479 -0.50 3.10 -1.16
CA LEU A 479 -1.95 3.25 -1.28
C LEU A 479 -2.57 2.19 -2.21
N GLU A 480 -1.81 1.32 -2.84
CA GLU A 480 -2.32 0.28 -3.74
C GLU A 480 -2.08 -1.14 -3.23
N ILE A 481 -1.52 -1.31 -2.02
CA ILE A 481 -1.18 -2.65 -1.52
C ILE A 481 -2.39 -3.49 -1.07
N VAL A 482 -3.54 -2.84 -0.89
CA VAL A 482 -4.79 -3.46 -0.42
C VAL A 482 -5.69 -3.74 -1.61
N ALA A 483 -5.98 -5.02 -1.86
CA ALA A 483 -7.02 -5.46 -2.77
C ALA A 483 -8.41 -5.33 -2.12
N HIS A 484 -9.35 -4.79 -2.89
CA HIS A 484 -10.70 -4.56 -2.44
C HIS A 484 -11.61 -5.79 -2.65
N ASN A 485 -12.41 -6.10 -1.64
CA ASN A 485 -13.46 -7.09 -1.75
C ASN A 485 -14.61 -6.55 -2.60
N ASN A 486 -15.35 -7.46 -3.23
CA ASN A 486 -16.54 -7.12 -3.99
C ASN A 486 -17.57 -6.41 -3.09
N ASP A 487 -17.82 -6.92 -1.88
CA ASP A 487 -18.76 -6.36 -0.89
C ASP A 487 -18.34 -5.04 -0.22
N ALA A 488 -17.14 -4.50 -0.46
CA ALA A 488 -16.72 -3.20 0.07
C ALA A 488 -16.31 -2.29 -1.09
N PRO A 489 -17.28 -1.80 -1.86
CA PRO A 489 -16.97 -1.28 -3.16
C PRO A 489 -16.30 0.09 -3.17
N GLU A 490 -16.45 0.80 -2.06
CA GLU A 490 -16.14 2.21 -1.99
C GLU A 490 -14.72 2.42 -1.51
N PHE A 491 -14.01 3.30 -2.21
CA PHE A 491 -12.83 3.99 -1.71
C PHE A 491 -13.19 5.47 -1.64
N ASN A 492 -13.31 5.97 -0.42
CA ASN A 492 -13.75 7.32 -0.17
C ASN A 492 -12.58 8.31 -0.20
N GLY A 493 -12.67 9.30 -1.08
CA GLY A 493 -11.79 10.46 -1.12
C GLY A 493 -12.41 11.61 -0.36
N LEU A 494 -11.64 12.23 0.55
CA LEU A 494 -12.04 13.46 1.24
C LEU A 494 -11.10 14.60 0.87
N ILE A 495 -11.64 15.67 0.30
CA ILE A 495 -10.88 16.88 0.03
C ILE A 495 -11.37 17.99 0.94
N CYS A 496 -10.41 18.67 1.54
CA CYS A 496 -10.62 19.93 2.22
C CYS A 496 -9.41 20.82 1.97
N ASP A 497 -9.65 22.10 1.70
CA ASP A 497 -8.63 23.13 1.74
C ASP A 497 -8.49 23.69 3.17
N LEU A 498 -7.34 23.45 3.80
CA LEU A 498 -7.12 23.92 5.16
C LEU A 498 -7.00 25.45 5.25
N LYS A 499 -6.83 26.18 4.15
CA LYS A 499 -6.71 27.64 4.15
C LYS A 499 -8.00 28.36 3.72
N ARG A 500 -8.96 27.64 3.14
CA ARG A 500 -10.17 28.19 2.53
C ARG A 500 -11.42 27.43 3.00
N GLY A 501 -12.58 27.65 2.37
CA GLY A 501 -13.85 27.01 2.75
C GLY A 501 -14.61 27.73 3.86
N ASP A 502 -15.57 27.04 4.49
CA ASP A 502 -16.57 27.61 5.40
C ASP A 502 -15.96 28.42 6.56
N ALA A 503 -15.02 27.85 7.33
CA ALA A 503 -14.40 28.57 8.45
C ALA A 503 -13.63 29.83 7.98
N ALA A 504 -13.02 29.76 6.79
CA ALA A 504 -12.35 30.92 6.22
C ALA A 504 -13.37 32.00 5.84
N LEU A 505 -14.51 31.63 5.24
CA LEU A 505 -15.58 32.57 4.87
C LEU A 505 -16.21 33.25 6.09
N ASP A 506 -16.49 32.50 7.15
CA ASP A 506 -17.04 33.05 8.38
C ASP A 506 -16.11 34.08 9.01
N VAL A 507 -14.81 33.75 9.10
CA VAL A 507 -13.81 34.67 9.65
C VAL A 507 -13.55 35.84 8.70
N ALA A 508 -13.61 35.63 7.39
CA ALA A 508 -13.46 36.69 6.40
C ALA A 508 -14.61 37.71 6.50
N ALA A 509 -15.85 37.24 6.63
CA ALA A 509 -17.02 38.10 6.85
C ALA A 509 -16.87 38.96 8.12
N GLN A 510 -16.37 38.38 9.22
CA GLN A 510 -16.11 39.12 10.47
C GLN A 510 -15.03 40.19 10.32
N ASN A 511 -14.12 40.05 9.36
CA ASN A 511 -13.01 40.96 9.12
C ASN A 511 -13.20 41.84 7.86
N GLY A 512 -14.39 41.80 7.23
CA GLY A 512 -14.68 42.57 6.01
C GLY A 512 -13.82 42.17 4.82
N VAL A 513 -13.45 40.89 4.73
CA VAL A 513 -12.64 40.31 3.65
C VAL A 513 -13.56 39.46 2.76
N PHE A 514 -13.57 39.71 1.45
CA PHE A 514 -14.36 38.89 0.51
C PHE A 514 -13.50 37.80 -0.14
N ASP A 515 -12.24 38.10 -0.47
CA ASP A 515 -11.27 37.10 -0.91
C ASP A 515 -10.52 36.44 0.27
N LEU A 516 -10.72 35.14 0.43
CA LEU A 516 -10.10 34.31 1.46
C LEU A 516 -8.57 34.34 1.44
N ALA A 517 -7.94 34.64 0.31
CA ALA A 517 -6.49 34.73 0.23
C ALA A 517 -5.89 35.91 1.02
N HIS A 518 -6.68 36.94 1.33
CA HIS A 518 -6.26 38.06 2.18
C HIS A 518 -6.39 37.78 3.67
N LEU A 519 -7.12 36.74 4.03
CA LEU A 519 -7.42 36.38 5.41
C LEU A 519 -6.15 36.07 6.24
N PRO A 520 -5.11 35.38 5.72
CA PRO A 520 -3.84 35.23 6.44
C PRO A 520 -3.18 36.56 6.80
N GLY A 521 -3.20 37.53 5.88
CA GLY A 521 -2.63 38.86 6.11
C GLY A 521 -3.44 39.67 7.13
N ALA A 522 -4.78 39.58 7.06
CA ALA A 522 -5.67 40.26 8.00
C ALA A 522 -5.56 39.71 9.43
N LEU A 523 -5.40 38.40 9.58
CA LEU A 523 -5.37 37.73 10.89
C LEU A 523 -3.96 37.52 11.45
N GLY A 524 -2.93 37.56 10.61
CA GLY A 524 -1.55 37.23 10.98
C GLY A 524 -1.46 35.87 11.68
N ASN A 525 -0.87 35.87 12.89
CA ASN A 525 -0.70 34.65 13.70
C ASN A 525 -2.02 33.96 14.09
N LYS A 526 -3.16 34.68 14.07
CA LYS A 526 -4.47 34.10 14.42
C LYS A 526 -5.04 33.23 13.30
N PHE A 527 -4.59 33.40 12.05
CA PHE A 527 -5.12 32.65 10.89
C PHE A 527 -5.04 31.14 11.09
N SER A 528 -3.90 30.65 11.57
CA SER A 528 -3.70 29.22 11.76
C SER A 528 -4.68 28.63 12.78
N LYS A 529 -4.97 29.36 13.86
CA LYS A 529 -5.86 28.89 14.93
C LYS A 529 -7.34 29.00 14.54
N GLN A 530 -7.72 30.08 13.85
CA GLN A 530 -9.12 30.36 13.53
C GLN A 530 -9.63 29.68 12.25
N VAL A 531 -8.73 29.34 11.33
CA VAL A 531 -9.09 28.76 10.03
C VAL A 531 -8.46 27.38 9.86
N ARG A 532 -7.12 27.29 9.83
CA ARG A 532 -6.45 26.03 9.48
C ARG A 532 -6.74 24.89 10.44
N GLN A 533 -6.69 25.18 11.74
CA GLN A 533 -6.94 24.18 12.77
C GLN A 533 -8.42 23.75 12.78
N VAL A 534 -9.35 24.70 12.68
CA VAL A 534 -10.80 24.42 12.63
C VAL A 534 -11.16 23.54 11.43
N ASN A 535 -10.65 23.88 10.24
CA ASN A 535 -10.85 23.07 9.05
C ASN A 535 -10.23 21.67 9.18
N LEU A 536 -9.04 21.56 9.78
CA LEU A 536 -8.39 20.26 9.99
C LEU A 536 -9.17 19.39 10.96
N GLU A 537 -9.67 19.95 12.07
CA GLU A 537 -10.48 19.23 13.05
C GLU A 537 -11.78 18.71 12.43
N GLN A 538 -12.48 19.54 11.65
CA GLN A 538 -13.67 19.10 10.91
C GLN A 538 -13.33 18.02 9.88
N ALA A 539 -12.25 18.18 9.11
CA ALA A 539 -11.86 17.21 8.10
C ALA A 539 -11.43 15.87 8.71
N ILE A 540 -10.84 15.86 9.91
CA ILE A 540 -10.56 14.62 10.67
C ILE A 540 -11.87 13.91 11.01
N GLN A 541 -12.88 14.63 11.49
CA GLN A 541 -14.19 14.04 11.77
C GLN A 541 -14.84 13.48 10.50
N ASP A 542 -14.82 14.24 9.40
CA ASP A 542 -15.38 13.81 8.12
C ASP A 542 -14.64 12.58 7.57
N LEU A 543 -13.35 12.42 7.85
CA LEU A 543 -12.57 11.25 7.47
C LEU A 543 -12.99 10.01 8.26
N GLU A 544 -13.21 10.14 9.58
CA GLU A 544 -13.70 9.03 10.40
C GLU A 544 -15.08 8.55 9.94
N ASP A 545 -15.96 9.49 9.57
CA ASP A 545 -17.26 9.16 8.98
C ASP A 545 -17.08 8.48 7.60
N ALA A 546 -16.16 8.96 6.77
CA ALA A 546 -15.85 8.39 5.46
C ALA A 546 -15.20 7.00 5.52
N ARG A 547 -14.61 6.59 6.64
CA ARG A 547 -14.13 5.21 6.87
C ARG A 547 -15.26 4.21 7.01
N GLN A 548 -16.51 4.68 7.01
CA GLN A 548 -17.71 3.87 7.16
C GLN A 548 -18.64 4.09 5.95
N SER A 549 -19.18 2.99 5.42
CA SER A 549 -20.22 3.03 4.40
C SER A 549 -21.48 2.34 4.91
N LYS A 550 -22.63 2.95 4.64
CA LYS A 550 -23.94 2.36 4.96
C LYS A 550 -24.41 1.54 3.76
N ILE A 551 -24.53 0.23 3.95
CA ILE A 551 -25.15 -0.65 2.95
C ILE A 551 -26.39 -1.31 3.58
N GLY A 552 -27.57 -0.85 3.15
CA GLY A 552 -28.83 -1.19 3.79
C GLY A 552 -28.88 -0.74 5.26
N LYS A 553 -29.06 -1.69 6.18
CA LYS A 553 -29.10 -1.43 7.64
C LYS A 553 -27.74 -1.64 8.35
N LYS A 554 -26.70 -2.06 7.65
CA LYS A 554 -25.39 -2.38 8.24
C LYS A 554 -24.35 -1.32 7.87
N ILE A 555 -23.46 -1.04 8.82
CA ILE A 555 -22.29 -0.18 8.61
C ILE A 555 -21.10 -1.10 8.33
N LYS A 556 -20.39 -0.86 7.24
CA LYS A 556 -19.16 -1.57 6.87
C LYS A 556 -17.98 -0.59 6.86
N LYS A 557 -16.83 -1.03 7.35
CA LYS A 557 -15.58 -0.26 7.22
C LYS A 557 -15.09 -0.29 5.77
N VAL A 558 -14.67 0.86 5.25
CA VAL A 558 -14.17 1.04 3.89
C VAL A 558 -12.90 1.88 3.87
N PRO A 559 -12.02 1.71 2.86
CA PRO A 559 -10.87 2.56 2.66
C PRO A 559 -11.26 4.04 2.53
N ALA A 560 -10.48 4.92 3.16
CA ALA A 560 -10.64 6.35 3.03
C ALA A 560 -9.29 7.05 2.94
N PHE A 561 -9.17 8.03 2.05
CA PHE A 561 -7.96 8.83 1.85
C PHE A 561 -8.31 10.30 1.64
N GLY A 562 -7.49 11.21 2.14
CA GLY A 562 -7.81 12.63 2.00
C GLY A 562 -6.81 13.59 2.63
N THR A 563 -7.19 14.87 2.63
CA THR A 563 -6.37 15.96 3.19
C THR A 563 -5.85 15.67 4.61
N PRO A 564 -6.63 15.13 5.58
CA PRO A 564 -6.12 14.89 6.93
C PRO A 564 -4.95 13.91 6.98
N ILE A 565 -5.03 12.82 6.20
CA ILE A 565 -3.93 11.85 6.08
C ILE A 565 -2.70 12.53 5.50
N ILE A 566 -2.84 13.29 4.41
CA ILE A 566 -1.71 13.99 3.79
C ILE A 566 -1.11 15.02 4.76
N ALA A 567 -1.92 15.75 5.52
CA ALA A 567 -1.45 16.70 6.52
C ALA A 567 -0.63 16.00 7.62
N ASN A 568 -1.08 14.84 8.09
CA ASN A 568 -0.34 14.02 9.05
C ASN A 568 0.96 13.50 8.45
N ILE A 569 0.92 12.94 7.24
CA ILE A 569 2.12 12.44 6.55
C ILE A 569 3.13 13.55 6.26
N ASN A 570 2.69 14.76 5.94
CA ASN A 570 3.57 15.91 5.79
C ASN A 570 4.35 16.21 7.09
N SER A 571 3.72 16.03 8.26
CA SER A 571 4.41 16.17 9.54
C SER A 571 5.50 15.10 9.73
N VAL A 572 5.25 13.87 9.29
CA VAL A 572 6.23 12.76 9.33
C VAL A 572 7.39 13.03 8.36
N ILE A 573 7.09 13.44 7.12
CA ILE A 573 8.11 13.81 6.13
C ILE A 573 9.02 14.90 6.68
N ASN A 574 8.44 15.95 7.27
CA ASN A 574 9.22 17.05 7.84
C ASN A 574 10.10 16.59 9.01
N ALA A 575 9.61 15.67 9.86
CA ALA A 575 10.39 15.11 10.97
C ALA A 575 11.56 14.22 10.50
N GLU A 576 11.35 13.46 9.43
CA GLU A 576 12.35 12.56 8.85
C GLU A 576 13.28 13.27 7.86
N ARG A 577 12.97 14.51 7.44
CA ARG A 577 13.68 15.27 6.40
C ARG A 577 15.19 15.34 6.58
N LYS A 578 15.64 15.41 7.84
CA LYS A 578 17.06 15.44 8.25
C LYS A 578 17.85 14.21 7.81
N HIS A 579 17.18 13.12 7.48
CA HIS A 579 17.79 11.87 7.02
C HIS A 579 17.93 11.78 5.49
N PHE A 580 17.29 12.68 4.73
CA PHE A 580 17.35 12.67 3.25
C PHE A 580 18.41 13.60 2.70
N ASN A 581 19.00 13.21 1.57
CA ASN A 581 20.01 14.00 0.88
C ASN A 581 19.41 15.18 0.10
N GLY A 582 20.25 16.20 -0.13
CA GLY A 582 19.96 17.32 -1.02
C GLY A 582 19.22 18.51 -0.35
N PRO A 583 19.25 19.70 -0.96
CA PRO A 583 18.58 20.91 -0.49
C PRO A 583 17.11 20.99 -0.95
N GLY A 584 16.36 19.88 -0.90
CA GLY A 584 14.91 19.89 -1.13
C GLY A 584 14.17 20.77 -0.11
N PRO A 585 13.01 21.35 -0.46
CA PRO A 585 12.36 22.38 0.36
C PRO A 585 12.06 21.87 1.78
N LEU A 586 12.17 22.77 2.76
CA LEU A 586 11.93 22.48 4.19
C LEU A 586 10.48 22.06 4.48
N SER A 587 9.57 22.30 3.52
CA SER A 587 8.15 21.99 3.62
C SER A 587 7.66 21.28 2.36
N VAL A 588 6.75 20.33 2.55
CA VAL A 588 6.03 19.68 1.46
C VAL A 588 5.24 20.72 0.65
N PRO A 589 5.43 20.82 -0.69
CA PRO A 589 4.71 21.78 -1.52
C PRO A 589 3.22 21.40 -1.67
N THR A 590 2.36 22.37 -1.97
CA THR A 590 0.91 22.15 -2.12
C THR A 590 0.62 21.17 -3.27
N GLU A 591 1.39 21.27 -4.36
CA GLU A 591 1.32 20.41 -5.55
C GLU A 591 1.46 18.93 -5.20
N TYR A 592 2.17 18.60 -4.11
CA TYR A 592 2.38 17.22 -3.69
C TYR A 592 1.07 16.58 -3.24
N ARG A 593 0.31 17.29 -2.41
CA ARG A 593 -1.02 16.87 -1.96
C ARG A 593 -1.96 16.69 -3.15
N LEU A 594 -1.98 17.67 -4.05
CA LEU A 594 -2.86 17.64 -5.21
C LEU A 594 -2.50 16.51 -6.17
N ALA A 595 -1.21 16.28 -6.43
CA ALA A 595 -0.74 15.17 -7.26
C ALA A 595 -1.18 13.82 -6.70
N LEU A 596 -1.03 13.59 -5.38
CA LEU A 596 -1.50 12.35 -4.76
C LEU A 596 -3.01 12.18 -4.87
N MET A 597 -3.79 13.23 -4.59
CA MET A 597 -5.25 13.17 -4.69
C MET A 597 -5.73 12.93 -6.12
N MET A 598 -5.16 13.61 -7.10
CA MET A 598 -5.50 13.43 -8.52
C MET A 598 -5.14 12.03 -9.01
N GLU A 599 -3.97 11.52 -8.64
CA GLU A 599 -3.55 10.17 -9.04
C GLU A 599 -4.40 9.10 -8.35
N MET A 600 -4.73 9.26 -7.07
CA MET A 600 -5.69 8.39 -6.38
C MET A 600 -7.08 8.44 -7.03
N LEU A 601 -7.51 9.61 -7.50
CA LEU A 601 -8.78 9.78 -8.20
C LEU A 601 -8.81 9.01 -9.53
N LYS A 602 -7.74 9.11 -10.31
CA LYS A 602 -7.58 8.35 -11.56
C LYS A 602 -7.54 6.83 -11.32
N ARG A 603 -7.03 6.39 -10.17
CA ARG A 603 -6.72 4.97 -9.93
C ARG A 603 -7.71 4.22 -9.04
N ASN A 604 -8.04 4.78 -7.87
CA ASN A 604 -8.65 4.01 -6.77
C ASN A 604 -9.95 4.60 -6.24
N LEU A 605 -10.09 5.93 -6.18
CA LEU A 605 -11.26 6.55 -5.55
C LEU A 605 -12.55 6.29 -6.35
N THR A 606 -13.59 5.88 -5.66
CA THR A 606 -14.94 5.70 -6.24
C THR A 606 -15.91 6.75 -5.75
N THR A 607 -15.56 7.44 -4.68
CA THR A 607 -16.34 8.52 -4.09
C THR A 607 -15.39 9.67 -3.82
N LEU A 608 -15.81 10.90 -4.11
CA LEU A 608 -15.07 12.10 -3.78
C LEU A 608 -15.99 13.08 -3.08
N LYS A 609 -15.70 13.32 -1.79
CA LYS A 609 -16.45 14.23 -0.94
C LYS A 609 -15.74 15.58 -0.88
N PHE A 610 -16.46 16.62 -1.27
CA PHE A 610 -16.02 18.01 -1.26
C PHE A 610 -16.45 18.71 0.02
N SER A 611 -15.63 19.65 0.48
CA SER A 611 -15.98 20.51 1.61
C SER A 611 -17.10 21.49 1.24
N LYS A 612 -17.73 22.08 2.25
CA LYS A 612 -18.72 23.15 2.01
C LYS A 612 -18.00 24.39 1.50
N ASN A 613 -18.58 25.02 0.48
CA ASN A 613 -18.02 26.15 -0.28
C ASN A 613 -16.71 25.80 -1.00
N TRP A 614 -16.65 24.60 -1.58
CA TRP A 614 -15.47 24.10 -2.31
C TRP A 614 -15.08 24.96 -3.51
N GLU A 615 -16.03 25.71 -4.07
CA GLU A 615 -15.81 26.63 -5.19
C GLU A 615 -14.82 27.76 -4.86
N ALA A 616 -14.55 28.01 -3.57
CA ALA A 616 -13.57 28.98 -3.12
C ALA A 616 -12.12 28.45 -3.15
N SER A 617 -11.92 27.15 -3.35
CA SER A 617 -10.58 26.53 -3.40
C SER A 617 -10.18 26.16 -4.83
N GLU A 618 -8.98 26.60 -5.22
CA GLU A 618 -8.41 26.23 -6.52
C GLU A 618 -8.16 24.73 -6.63
N ASP A 619 -7.69 24.08 -5.56
CA ASP A 619 -7.35 22.67 -5.57
C ASP A 619 -8.62 21.81 -5.65
N GLU A 620 -9.69 22.22 -4.96
CA GLU A 620 -10.99 21.57 -5.07
C GLU A 620 -11.61 21.78 -6.46
N CYS A 621 -11.53 22.98 -7.05
CA CYS A 621 -12.00 23.19 -8.42
C CYS A 621 -11.26 22.30 -9.43
N ARG A 622 -9.93 22.17 -9.31
CA ARG A 622 -9.13 21.30 -10.18
C ARG A 622 -9.50 19.82 -10.01
N LEU A 623 -9.74 19.37 -8.78
CA LEU A 623 -10.21 18.00 -8.50
C LEU A 623 -11.65 17.77 -8.96
N MET A 624 -12.53 18.76 -8.86
CA MET A 624 -13.90 18.73 -9.39
C MET A 624 -13.88 18.58 -10.91
N MET A 625 -12.99 19.31 -11.60
CA MET A 625 -12.80 19.15 -13.03
C MET A 625 -12.37 17.72 -13.38
N LEU A 626 -11.37 17.17 -12.70
CA LEU A 626 -10.92 15.79 -12.94
C LEU A 626 -12.03 14.77 -12.65
N ALA A 627 -12.75 14.92 -11.53
CA ALA A 627 -13.86 14.05 -11.18
C ALA A 627 -14.98 14.11 -12.23
N THR A 628 -15.29 15.31 -12.74
CA THR A 628 -16.27 15.50 -13.82
C THR A 628 -15.80 14.83 -15.11
N LYS A 629 -14.51 14.96 -15.48
CA LYS A 629 -13.96 14.24 -16.65
C LYS A 629 -14.10 12.71 -16.50
N ILE A 630 -13.92 12.19 -15.29
CA ILE A 630 -14.13 10.76 -14.99
C ILE A 630 -15.63 10.42 -15.08
N GLU A 631 -16.53 11.19 -14.48
CA GLU A 631 -17.98 10.95 -14.54
C GLU A 631 -18.48 10.86 -16.00
N PHE A 632 -17.97 11.71 -16.90
CA PHE A 632 -18.27 11.66 -18.33
C PHE A 632 -17.43 10.63 -19.13
N GLY A 633 -16.56 9.88 -18.45
CA GLY A 633 -15.69 8.83 -18.97
C GLY A 633 -14.71 9.30 -20.04
N LYS A 634 -14.06 10.44 -19.78
CA LYS A 634 -12.97 11.02 -20.57
C LYS A 634 -11.59 10.78 -19.97
N ILE A 635 -11.54 10.02 -18.89
CA ILE A 635 -10.31 9.54 -18.28
C ILE A 635 -10.40 8.01 -18.28
N GLU A 636 -9.49 7.37 -19.01
CA GLU A 636 -9.34 5.93 -18.86
C GLU A 636 -8.63 5.65 -17.53
N ARG A 637 -9.20 4.73 -16.77
CA ARG A 637 -8.72 4.33 -15.45
C ARG A 637 -8.18 2.92 -15.57
N SER A 638 -7.10 2.62 -14.85
CA SER A 638 -6.45 1.30 -14.91
C SER A 638 -7.36 0.14 -14.46
N ALA A 639 -8.45 0.44 -13.75
CA ALA A 639 -9.46 -0.56 -13.36
C ALA A 639 -10.58 -0.73 -14.40
N GLY A 640 -10.60 0.03 -15.50
CA GLY A 640 -11.69 -0.01 -16.48
C GLY A 640 -13.02 0.55 -15.98
N ASN A 641 -13.06 1.15 -14.78
CA ASN A 641 -14.22 1.78 -14.16
C ASN A 641 -14.32 3.27 -14.53
N ASN A 642 -14.17 3.56 -15.82
CA ASN A 642 -13.88 4.90 -16.35
C ASN A 642 -14.97 5.94 -16.06
N THR A 643 -16.18 5.53 -15.68
CA THR A 643 -17.33 6.40 -15.39
C THR A 643 -17.77 6.36 -13.93
N GLU A 644 -17.14 5.52 -13.11
CA GLU A 644 -17.68 5.19 -11.79
C GLU A 644 -17.05 6.03 -10.70
N ILE A 645 -17.65 7.20 -10.51
CA ILE A 645 -17.34 8.11 -9.42
C ILE A 645 -18.61 8.79 -8.87
N LYS A 646 -18.75 8.79 -7.55
CA LYS A 646 -19.75 9.58 -6.82
C LYS A 646 -19.14 10.89 -6.38
N ILE A 647 -19.65 12.01 -6.88
CA ILE A 647 -19.21 13.36 -6.51
C ILE A 647 -20.18 13.90 -5.48
N LEU A 648 -19.73 14.01 -4.23
CA LEU A 648 -20.59 14.30 -3.08
C LEU A 648 -20.22 15.62 -2.39
N GLY A 649 -21.22 16.33 -1.87
CA GLY A 649 -21.06 17.49 -1.00
C GLY A 649 -20.84 17.10 0.46
N LYS A 650 -20.75 18.11 1.34
CA LYS A 650 -20.53 17.92 2.79
C LYS A 650 -21.58 17.01 3.43
N ASP A 651 -22.84 17.12 3.02
CA ASP A 651 -23.95 16.34 3.56
C ASP A 651 -24.09 14.94 2.93
N SER A 652 -23.10 14.54 2.11
CA SER A 652 -23.06 13.27 1.37
C SER A 652 -24.13 13.14 0.28
N GLU A 653 -24.71 14.26 -0.12
CA GLU A 653 -25.60 14.37 -1.28
C GLU A 653 -24.78 14.57 -2.56
N TYR A 654 -25.29 14.04 -3.68
CA TYR A 654 -24.66 14.23 -4.99
C TYR A 654 -24.64 15.70 -5.38
N ILE A 655 -23.52 16.19 -5.94
CA ILE A 655 -23.42 17.55 -6.50
C ILE A 655 -23.77 17.49 -8.00
N PRO A 656 -24.95 17.98 -8.41
CA PRO A 656 -25.38 18.02 -9.81
C PRO A 656 -24.43 18.84 -10.67
N PHE A 657 -24.30 18.49 -11.94
CA PHE A 657 -23.44 19.18 -12.90
C PHE A 657 -23.79 20.66 -13.04
N ALA A 658 -25.09 21.00 -13.05
CA ALA A 658 -25.55 22.39 -13.09
C ALA A 658 -25.13 23.19 -11.85
N GLU A 659 -25.23 22.59 -10.65
CA GLU A 659 -24.84 23.22 -9.40
C GLU A 659 -23.33 23.55 -9.37
N ARG A 660 -22.49 22.70 -9.98
CA ARG A 660 -21.05 22.95 -10.09
C ARG A 660 -20.76 24.26 -10.83
N ILE A 661 -21.47 24.51 -11.93
CA ILE A 661 -21.32 25.74 -12.74
C ILE A 661 -21.85 26.94 -11.95
N GLU A 662 -23.05 26.82 -11.38
CA GLU A 662 -23.70 27.91 -10.64
C GLU A 662 -22.87 28.38 -9.44
N ARG A 663 -22.32 27.45 -8.65
CA ARG A 663 -21.49 27.78 -7.49
C ARG A 663 -20.22 28.53 -7.87
N ILE A 664 -19.47 28.02 -8.85
CA ILE A 664 -18.23 28.67 -9.30
C ILE A 664 -18.53 30.04 -9.89
N TYR A 665 -19.57 30.16 -10.73
CA TYR A 665 -20.00 31.43 -11.29
C TYR A 665 -20.36 32.43 -10.19
N THR A 666 -21.22 32.05 -9.26
CA THR A 666 -21.66 32.90 -8.14
C THR A 666 -20.48 33.37 -7.29
N TYR A 667 -19.51 32.49 -7.04
CA TYR A 667 -18.30 32.85 -6.30
C TYR A 667 -17.44 33.87 -7.05
N LEU A 668 -17.19 33.67 -8.35
CA LEU A 668 -16.43 34.61 -9.18
C LEU A 668 -17.13 35.97 -9.28
N SER A 669 -18.43 36.01 -9.51
CA SER A 669 -19.20 37.26 -9.56
C SER A 669 -19.12 38.01 -8.23
N ARG A 670 -19.11 37.31 -7.09
CA ARG A 670 -18.90 37.93 -5.77
C ARG A 670 -17.48 38.48 -5.60
N LEU A 671 -16.46 37.77 -6.08
CA LEU A 671 -15.06 38.21 -5.99
C LEU A 671 -14.79 39.50 -6.77
N LYS A 672 -15.49 39.72 -7.89
CA LYS A 672 -15.38 40.96 -8.68
C LYS A 672 -15.72 42.22 -7.88
N GLU A 673 -16.58 42.10 -6.87
CA GLU A 673 -16.98 43.22 -6.01
C GLU A 673 -15.95 43.50 -4.89
N ASP A 674 -14.93 42.65 -4.70
CA ASP A 674 -13.85 42.93 -3.74
C ASP A 674 -13.01 44.13 -4.23
N PRO A 675 -12.87 45.21 -3.44
CA PRO A 675 -12.17 46.41 -3.86
C PRO A 675 -10.71 46.19 -4.30
N LYS A 676 -10.02 45.18 -3.73
CA LYS A 676 -8.64 44.87 -4.09
C LYS A 676 -8.56 44.08 -5.38
N ILE A 677 -9.45 43.11 -5.59
CA ILE A 677 -9.53 42.36 -6.85
C ILE A 677 -9.91 43.30 -7.98
N LYS A 678 -10.93 44.14 -7.77
CA LYS A 678 -11.35 45.13 -8.75
C LYS A 678 -10.20 46.05 -9.15
N ARG A 679 -9.46 46.57 -8.18
CA ARG A 679 -8.27 47.39 -8.43
C ARG A 679 -7.18 46.61 -9.16
N ALA A 680 -6.91 45.37 -8.77
CA ALA A 680 -5.89 44.52 -9.41
C ALA A 680 -6.25 44.17 -10.86
N ALA A 681 -7.54 43.95 -11.14
CA ALA A 681 -8.06 43.72 -12.48
C ALA A 681 -7.97 44.99 -13.34
N GLU A 682 -8.32 46.15 -12.79
CA GLU A 682 -8.15 47.46 -13.45
C GLU A 682 -6.68 47.76 -13.77
N THR A 683 -5.76 47.48 -12.84
CA THR A 683 -4.33 47.70 -13.03
C THR A 683 -3.61 46.57 -13.75
N ARG A 684 -4.33 45.47 -14.07
CA ARG A 684 -3.80 44.24 -14.67
C ARG A 684 -2.54 43.73 -13.96
N ASP A 685 -2.61 43.63 -12.62
CA ASP A 685 -1.51 43.10 -11.81
C ASP A 685 -1.71 41.59 -11.59
N PRO A 686 -1.05 40.72 -12.37
CA PRO A 686 -1.19 39.27 -12.21
C PRO A 686 -0.58 38.77 -10.90
N SER A 687 0.38 39.48 -10.30
CA SER A 687 1.07 39.03 -9.08
C SER A 687 0.14 38.98 -7.87
N VAL A 688 -0.85 39.86 -7.87
CA VAL A 688 -1.94 39.91 -6.90
C VAL A 688 -2.85 38.70 -7.15
N LEU A 689 -3.36 38.53 -8.37
CA LEU A 689 -4.40 37.54 -8.70
C LEU A 689 -3.92 36.08 -8.85
N GLU A 690 -2.66 35.84 -9.23
CA GLU A 690 -2.07 34.49 -9.30
C GLU A 690 -1.87 33.87 -7.91
N GLY A 691 -1.56 34.68 -6.89
CA GLY A 691 -1.52 34.22 -5.49
C GLY A 691 -2.88 33.74 -4.94
N TYR A 692 -3.97 33.97 -5.69
CA TYR A 692 -5.36 33.74 -5.28
C TYR A 692 -5.99 32.52 -5.96
N GLY A 693 -5.31 31.89 -6.93
CA GLY A 693 -5.81 30.69 -7.61
C GLY A 693 -7.03 30.94 -8.52
N ILE A 694 -7.39 32.20 -8.75
CA ILE A 694 -8.54 32.63 -9.55
C ILE A 694 -8.41 32.13 -11.00
N ARG A 695 -7.18 32.05 -11.52
CA ARG A 695 -6.89 31.41 -12.81
C ARG A 695 -7.50 30.01 -12.89
N HIS A 696 -7.26 29.15 -11.91
CA HIS A 696 -7.75 27.77 -11.91
C HIS A 696 -9.26 27.66 -11.67
N ILE A 697 -9.82 28.53 -10.84
CA ILE A 697 -11.27 28.57 -10.57
C ILE A 697 -12.03 29.00 -11.83
N SER A 698 -11.63 30.12 -12.46
CA SER A 698 -12.23 30.61 -13.71
C SER A 698 -12.02 29.67 -14.89
N LEU A 699 -10.85 29.05 -15.00
CA LEU A 699 -10.57 28.03 -16.03
C LEU A 699 -11.44 26.78 -15.84
N THR A 700 -11.71 26.39 -14.59
CA THR A 700 -12.65 25.28 -14.30
C THR A 700 -14.05 25.63 -14.76
N LEU A 701 -14.55 26.84 -14.47
CA LEU A 701 -15.86 27.29 -14.96
C LEU A 701 -15.93 27.23 -16.50
N ALA A 702 -14.91 27.75 -17.18
CA ALA A 702 -14.84 27.73 -18.64
C ALA A 702 -14.94 26.30 -19.19
N ARG A 703 -14.16 25.37 -18.63
CA ARG A 703 -14.17 23.95 -19.05
C ARG A 703 -15.49 23.25 -18.76
N LEU A 704 -16.17 23.55 -17.66
CA LEU A 704 -17.51 23.02 -17.40
C LEU A 704 -18.55 23.57 -18.40
N ILE A 705 -18.44 24.84 -18.78
CA ILE A 705 -19.29 25.42 -19.85
C ILE A 705 -18.97 24.78 -21.20
N GLU A 706 -17.70 24.51 -21.52
CA GLU A 706 -17.32 23.77 -22.73
C GLU A 706 -17.96 22.38 -22.78
N ILE A 707 -17.97 21.66 -21.65
CA ILE A 707 -18.62 20.34 -21.56
C ILE A 707 -20.11 20.48 -21.86
N TYR A 708 -20.79 21.45 -21.23
CA TYR A 708 -22.19 21.73 -21.50
C TYR A 708 -22.44 22.03 -22.99
N ASP A 709 -21.64 22.90 -23.61
CA ASP A 709 -21.78 23.29 -25.01
C ASP A 709 -21.51 22.12 -25.96
N CYS A 710 -20.47 21.32 -25.70
CA CYS A 710 -20.18 20.10 -26.46
C CYS A 710 -21.29 19.06 -26.33
N MET A 711 -21.90 18.94 -25.15
CA MET A 711 -23.07 18.09 -25.00
C MET A 711 -24.22 18.66 -25.81
N ASN A 712 -24.49 19.96 -25.78
CA ASN A 712 -25.66 20.55 -26.42
C ASN A 712 -25.59 20.58 -27.97
N ASP A 713 -24.41 20.80 -28.54
CA ASP A 713 -24.17 20.96 -29.99
C ASP A 713 -23.17 19.93 -30.53
N GLU A 714 -23.65 18.97 -31.32
CA GLU A 714 -22.83 17.91 -31.92
C GLU A 714 -21.76 18.43 -32.90
N GLN A 715 -21.96 19.58 -33.54
CA GLN A 715 -20.96 20.18 -34.43
C GLN A 715 -19.80 20.79 -33.63
N TYR A 716 -20.13 21.44 -32.51
CA TYR A 716 -19.15 21.97 -31.57
C TYR A 716 -18.39 20.87 -30.83
N ASN A 717 -19.08 19.76 -30.59
CA ASN A 717 -18.61 18.62 -29.85
C ASN A 717 -17.37 17.97 -30.49
N GLY A 718 -17.31 17.81 -31.83
CA GLY A 718 -16.20 17.09 -32.47
C GLY A 718 -15.97 15.69 -31.89
N CYS A 719 -17.03 15.03 -31.38
CA CYS A 719 -17.02 13.77 -30.61
C CYS A 719 -16.30 13.83 -29.25
N ARG A 720 -16.08 15.02 -28.67
CA ARG A 720 -15.37 15.19 -27.39
C ARG A 720 -16.18 14.73 -26.18
N PHE A 721 -17.49 14.87 -26.15
CA PHE A 721 -18.41 14.49 -25.06
C PHE A 721 -19.71 13.89 -25.59
N GLU A 722 -20.15 12.73 -25.10
CA GLU A 722 -21.35 12.06 -25.64
C GLU A 722 -22.55 12.18 -24.69
N LYS A 723 -23.73 12.60 -25.19
CA LYS A 723 -24.99 12.60 -24.40
C LYS A 723 -25.45 11.19 -23.97
N ARG A 724 -24.98 10.12 -24.62
CA ARG A 724 -25.53 8.75 -24.50
C ARG A 724 -25.23 8.02 -23.17
N ARG A 725 -24.64 8.68 -22.16
CA ARG A 725 -24.24 8.05 -20.89
C ARG A 725 -25.11 8.44 -19.68
N ILE A 726 -26.27 9.05 -19.90
CA ILE A 726 -27.10 9.59 -18.82
C ILE A 726 -28.27 8.65 -18.53
N GLU A 727 -28.26 8.06 -17.34
CA GLU A 727 -29.28 7.07 -16.92
C GLU A 727 -30.66 7.71 -16.65
N ASN A 728 -30.71 9.01 -16.30
CA ASN A 728 -31.94 9.76 -16.03
C ASN A 728 -32.07 11.01 -16.91
N LEU A 729 -32.73 10.84 -18.07
CA LEU A 729 -32.96 11.91 -19.04
C LEU A 729 -33.71 13.12 -18.47
N ARG A 730 -34.59 12.94 -17.48
CA ARG A 730 -35.41 14.04 -16.94
C ARG A 730 -34.58 14.97 -16.05
N GLU A 731 -33.85 14.40 -15.10
CA GLU A 731 -32.94 15.17 -14.23
C GLU A 731 -31.91 15.93 -15.07
N PHE A 732 -31.30 15.26 -16.03
CA PHE A 732 -30.35 15.89 -16.94
C PHE A 732 -30.98 17.00 -17.80
N SER A 733 -32.21 16.83 -18.25
CA SER A 733 -32.90 17.89 -19.01
C SER A 733 -33.10 19.15 -18.15
N THR A 734 -33.48 18.96 -16.88
CA THR A 734 -33.57 20.05 -15.90
C THR A 734 -32.20 20.69 -15.63
N GLU A 735 -31.13 19.90 -15.51
CA GLU A 735 -29.77 20.43 -15.39
C GLU A 735 -29.38 21.31 -16.58
N MET A 736 -29.65 20.84 -17.81
CA MET A 736 -29.32 21.60 -19.02
C MET A 736 -30.12 22.91 -19.10
N GLU A 737 -31.40 22.92 -18.72
CA GLU A 737 -32.22 24.13 -18.63
C GLU A 737 -31.65 25.13 -17.61
N ASN A 738 -31.24 24.66 -16.43
CA ASN A 738 -30.63 25.50 -15.40
C ASN A 738 -29.32 26.13 -15.90
N ILE A 739 -28.46 25.34 -16.55
CA ILE A 739 -27.20 25.86 -17.11
C ILE A 739 -27.49 26.89 -18.21
N ALA A 740 -28.46 26.66 -19.08
CA ALA A 740 -28.81 27.58 -20.17
C ALA A 740 -29.15 29.00 -19.67
N GLN A 741 -29.74 29.13 -18.49
CA GLN A 741 -30.11 30.42 -17.89
C GLN A 741 -28.87 31.26 -17.49
N ILE A 742 -27.82 30.62 -16.99
CA ILE A 742 -26.60 31.30 -16.51
C ILE A 742 -25.48 31.35 -17.55
N ARG A 743 -25.47 30.42 -18.52
CA ARG A 743 -24.37 30.19 -19.47
C ARG A 743 -23.96 31.45 -20.24
N ARG A 744 -24.92 32.24 -20.73
CA ARG A 744 -24.60 33.47 -21.50
C ARG A 744 -23.87 34.50 -20.63
N THR A 745 -24.33 34.73 -19.42
CA THR A 745 -23.75 35.71 -18.50
C THR A 745 -22.38 35.24 -18.00
N ALA A 746 -22.25 33.96 -17.65
CA ALA A 746 -20.99 33.37 -17.24
C ALA A 746 -19.93 33.46 -18.36
N LEU A 747 -20.31 33.20 -19.61
CA LEU A 747 -19.41 33.35 -20.76
C LEU A 747 -18.91 34.78 -20.96
N GLN A 748 -19.81 35.76 -20.86
CA GLN A 748 -19.46 37.16 -20.98
C GLN A 748 -18.50 37.58 -19.87
N GLU A 749 -18.76 37.16 -18.63
CA GLU A 749 -17.91 37.47 -17.49
C GLU A 749 -16.52 36.83 -17.61
N LEU A 750 -16.44 35.57 -18.03
CA LEU A 750 -15.16 34.90 -18.32
C LEU A 750 -14.32 35.67 -19.34
N GLN A 751 -14.95 36.15 -20.43
CA GLN A 751 -14.27 36.88 -21.49
C GLN A 751 -13.85 38.29 -21.09
N SER A 752 -14.65 38.99 -20.27
CA SER A 752 -14.36 40.38 -19.91
C SER A 752 -13.48 40.52 -18.67
N GLU A 753 -13.57 39.59 -17.71
CA GLU A 753 -12.97 39.76 -16.38
C GLU A 753 -11.84 38.77 -16.07
N TRP A 754 -11.89 37.55 -16.59
CA TRP A 754 -11.12 36.45 -16.01
C TRP A 754 -10.10 35.80 -16.95
N CYS A 755 -10.42 35.62 -18.23
CA CYS A 755 -9.59 34.82 -19.14
C CYS A 755 -8.21 35.43 -19.43
N TRP A 756 -8.00 36.70 -19.13
CA TRP A 756 -6.68 37.33 -19.21
C TRP A 756 -5.70 36.81 -18.15
N LEU A 757 -6.17 36.14 -17.09
CA LEU A 757 -5.30 35.50 -16.10
C LEU A 757 -4.77 34.13 -16.55
N TRP A 758 -5.22 33.61 -17.69
CA TRP A 758 -4.85 32.28 -18.17
C TRP A 758 -3.51 32.30 -18.91
N ALA A 759 -2.82 31.16 -18.94
CA ALA A 759 -1.63 30.99 -19.78
C ALA A 759 -2.03 30.58 -21.20
N GLU A 760 -1.13 30.74 -22.16
CA GLU A 760 -1.41 30.39 -23.56
C GLU A 760 -1.79 28.90 -23.70
N GLU A 761 -1.16 28.02 -22.93
CA GLU A 761 -1.47 26.59 -22.96
C GLU A 761 -2.90 26.26 -22.49
N ASP A 762 -3.51 27.12 -21.66
CA ASP A 762 -4.84 26.87 -21.08
C ASP A 762 -5.95 26.93 -22.14
N PHE A 763 -5.72 27.61 -23.27
CA PHE A 763 -6.69 27.76 -24.35
C PHE A 763 -6.79 26.53 -25.26
N SER A 764 -5.96 25.51 -25.06
CA SER A 764 -6.04 24.27 -25.84
C SER A 764 -7.44 23.66 -25.73
N ASP A 765 -8.05 23.40 -26.89
CA ASP A 765 -9.39 22.82 -27.03
C ASP A 765 -10.52 23.63 -26.39
N LEU A 766 -10.28 24.90 -26.04
CA LEU A 766 -11.30 25.87 -25.64
C LEU A 766 -11.69 26.76 -26.83
N ARG A 767 -12.79 27.51 -26.68
CA ARG A 767 -13.25 28.44 -27.72
C ARG A 767 -12.25 29.54 -28.02
N GLN A 768 -12.20 29.90 -29.30
CA GLN A 768 -11.32 30.96 -29.79
C GLN A 768 -11.66 32.32 -29.17
N GLU A 769 -12.92 32.58 -28.79
CA GLU A 769 -13.32 33.86 -28.20
C GLU A 769 -12.60 34.16 -26.88
N TYR A 770 -12.23 33.13 -26.11
CA TYR A 770 -11.42 33.31 -24.91
C TYR A 770 -9.98 33.74 -25.28
N LYS A 771 -9.37 33.06 -26.26
CA LYS A 771 -8.01 33.39 -26.73
C LYS A 771 -7.97 34.79 -27.34
N ASP A 772 -8.99 35.16 -28.11
CA ASP A 772 -9.10 36.50 -28.69
C ASP A 772 -9.22 37.59 -27.60
N ALA A 773 -10.00 37.33 -26.55
CA ALA A 773 -10.09 38.23 -25.40
C ALA A 773 -8.75 38.36 -24.68
N TRP A 774 -8.04 37.26 -24.47
CA TRP A 774 -6.69 37.26 -23.89
C TRP A 774 -5.68 38.04 -24.76
N ILE A 775 -5.69 37.84 -26.09
CA ILE A 775 -4.84 38.58 -27.05
C ILE A 775 -5.16 40.08 -27.04
N ARG A 776 -6.44 40.46 -26.94
CA ARG A 776 -6.83 41.89 -26.82
C ARG A 776 -6.23 42.54 -25.57
N VAL A 777 -6.03 41.79 -24.50
CA VAL A 777 -5.46 42.27 -23.24
C VAL A 777 -3.92 42.31 -23.29
N HIS A 778 -3.26 41.26 -23.77
CA HIS A 778 -1.79 41.13 -23.78
C HIS A 778 -1.11 41.71 -25.03
N GLY A 779 -1.90 42.07 -26.05
CA GLY A 779 -1.43 42.61 -27.32
C GLY A 779 -0.94 41.53 -28.31
N ARG A 780 -1.02 41.81 -29.61
CA ARG A 780 -0.49 40.92 -30.67
C ARG A 780 1.03 40.69 -30.60
N GLN A 781 1.78 41.57 -29.93
CA GLN A 781 3.24 41.44 -29.78
C GLN A 781 3.66 40.30 -28.83
N ALA A 782 2.77 39.82 -27.95
CA ALA A 782 3.03 38.64 -27.12
C ALA A 782 3.18 37.34 -27.94
N GLN A 783 2.62 37.30 -29.16
CA GLN A 783 2.74 36.15 -30.09
C GLN A 783 4.17 35.96 -30.63
N ASN A 784 5.08 36.93 -30.41
CA ASN A 784 6.45 36.91 -30.94
C ASN A 784 7.53 36.67 -29.87
N VAL A 785 7.18 36.37 -28.62
CA VAL A 785 8.18 35.93 -27.63
C VAL A 785 8.36 34.41 -27.78
N GLY A 786 8.90 34.01 -28.93
CA GLY A 786 9.70 32.80 -29.00
C GLY A 786 10.94 32.96 -28.12
N ILE A 787 11.56 31.83 -27.77
CA ILE A 787 12.82 31.78 -27.01
C ILE A 787 13.79 32.80 -27.61
N ASP A 788 14.21 33.78 -26.82
CA ASP A 788 15.28 34.69 -27.17
C ASP A 788 16.52 33.81 -27.51
N GLU A 789 16.96 33.81 -28.77
CA GLU A 789 18.15 33.07 -29.26
C GLU A 789 19.48 33.55 -28.61
N HIS A 790 19.39 34.39 -27.58
CA HIS A 790 20.50 34.89 -26.78
C HIS A 790 20.36 34.50 -25.30
N PHE A 791 20.17 33.21 -25.05
CA PHE A 791 20.43 32.58 -23.74
C PHE A 791 21.94 32.49 -23.49
N ASP A 792 22.59 33.65 -23.26
CA ASP A 792 24.01 33.69 -22.86
C ASP A 792 24.33 34.79 -21.84
N LYS A 793 23.39 35.08 -20.94
CA LYS A 793 23.65 35.92 -19.76
C LYS A 793 23.29 35.22 -18.46
N GLY A 794 24.21 34.35 -18.05
CA GLY A 794 24.79 34.35 -16.71
C GLY A 794 23.81 34.31 -15.53
N VAL A 795 23.59 33.10 -15.02
CA VAL A 795 23.26 32.84 -13.63
C VAL A 795 24.27 33.57 -12.74
N ARG A 796 23.91 34.76 -12.22
CA ARG A 796 24.62 35.36 -11.10
C ARG A 796 24.06 34.72 -9.82
N SER A 797 24.84 33.77 -9.29
CA SER A 797 24.73 33.29 -7.92
C SER A 797 24.64 34.49 -6.96
N ARG A 798 23.57 34.56 -6.17
CA ARG A 798 23.45 35.51 -5.05
C ARG A 798 24.05 34.98 -3.74
N TYR A 799 24.76 33.85 -3.76
CA TYR A 799 25.44 33.32 -2.57
C TYR A 799 26.83 32.76 -2.94
N GLY A 800 27.83 33.63 -2.80
CA GLY A 800 29.26 33.33 -2.74
C GLY A 800 29.90 34.35 -1.78
N PRO A 801 30.97 33.98 -1.05
CA PRO A 801 31.39 34.64 0.19
C PRO A 801 32.06 35.99 -0.04
N GLN A 802 32.01 36.86 0.97
CA GLN A 802 33.06 37.86 1.22
C GLN A 802 34.08 37.27 2.17
#